data_AF-A0A2V5MMB1-F1
#
_entry.id   AF-A0A2V5MMB1-F1
#
_cell.length_a   1.000
_cell.length_b   1.000
_cell.length_c   1.000
_cell.angle_alpha   90.00
_cell.angle_beta   90.00
_cell.angle_gamma   90.00
#
_symmetry.space_group_name_H-M   'P 1'
#
loop_
_entity.id
_entity.type
_entity.pdbx_description
1 polymer ?
#
loop_
_entity_poly.entity_id
_entity_poly.type
_entity_poly.pdbx_seq_one_letter_code
_entity_poly.pdbx_strand_id
1 'polypeptide(L)'
;MNAFVFSLKTGNTFCGGLLLVPRRTILLPVLLLLIFVCQQIAVGQSDDFNDGDDIGWVRYDPFGTATFSFPNDDFGGKAYRVQSAASPNASFGSGRASGFRTNIYDDFYAAVDLAAWDNTLDQAFGLIFRARNIGPGTTFGYVLNYDPQQSAGGRGQLQINTVANESPVDPTLATANLTLQPGRLYRLVLTAVGSDFTAQMYDLNDLTFPLVSFRGNDPVYLNGNVGLFNFYRGTLITDPNAGRADSTFDNYSASAFAPVSVASPGTPHPIPHMPQVVDRLPRTDANNFYAYSNGISFTATTLTTNVINTNAIRLYLNGADVSSGLATSGTASNLSVTFNGLTSNTVYDARIVLADFAGRVSTNEFTFDTFDESFLDSPGVKVIEAEDYNYNSGQFQDNPPPAGYYGVVGAPAIDYFDRSTSAGSGAAPEYRATDFVGTQAGTAEEIDIGPGSPVINDTIRQKYALLDLFEYQVRRTEGGEWMNYTRVFSNASYNVYLRVACRAPQVVSLDKVTSDPSQINQSTASLGVFNVPSTGMLLNYRYVPLTDANGALAAVNVSGTNTVRLTLGGPQTNVTQYTMALNYLVFVPVTVPEIALLSSSDVAGSFTADNSATIDTPSRTITVPLNGNARFYRLRTVAAPGLAIRNVRIVGANVVMNYQ
;
A
#
# COMPACT_ATOMS: atom_id res chain seq x y z
N MET A 1 10.64 -8.21 43.84
CA MET A 1 10.37 -7.80 45.23
C MET A 1 8.93 -7.34 45.32
N ASN A 2 8.19 -8.03 46.19
CA ASN A 2 6.94 -7.70 46.89
C ASN A 2 5.65 -7.39 46.11
N ALA A 3 4.84 -8.45 46.04
CA ALA A 3 3.40 -8.52 45.82
C ALA A 3 2.58 -7.90 46.95
N PHE A 4 1.28 -7.66 46.70
CA PHE A 4 0.25 -7.68 47.72
C PHE A 4 -0.95 -8.52 47.29
N VAL A 5 -1.43 -9.31 48.26
CA VAL A 5 -2.41 -10.39 48.19
C VAL A 5 -3.78 -9.88 48.66
N PHE A 6 -4.85 -10.26 47.97
CA PHE A 6 -6.23 -10.12 48.45
C PHE A 6 -6.57 -11.24 49.43
N SER A 7 -7.15 -10.88 50.57
CA SER A 7 -7.72 -11.82 51.55
C SER A 7 -9.22 -11.54 51.70
N LEU A 8 -10.04 -12.53 51.37
CA LEU A 8 -11.46 -12.58 51.67
C LEU A 8 -11.66 -13.15 53.09
N LYS A 9 -12.45 -12.45 53.91
CA LYS A 9 -13.02 -13.00 55.14
C LYS A 9 -14.54 -12.95 55.09
N THR A 10 -15.13 -14.10 55.39
CA THR A 10 -16.55 -14.41 55.56
C THR A 10 -16.97 -14.33 57.03
N GLY A 11 -18.29 -14.24 57.27
CA GLY A 11 -18.98 -14.38 58.56
C GLY A 11 -19.66 -13.07 59.00
N ASN A 12 -20.89 -12.99 59.51
CA ASN A 12 -21.80 -13.99 60.07
C ASN A 12 -23.27 -13.51 60.00
N THR A 13 -24.16 -14.49 59.97
CA THR A 13 -25.61 -14.52 60.25
C THR A 13 -26.05 -13.79 61.53
N PHE A 14 -27.30 -13.27 61.60
CA PHE A 14 -28.40 -13.81 62.45
C PHE A 14 -29.76 -13.08 62.32
N CYS A 15 -30.79 -13.82 62.73
CA CYS A 15 -32.25 -13.74 62.60
C CYS A 15 -33.01 -12.48 63.08
N GLY A 16 -34.16 -12.24 62.43
CA GLY A 16 -35.51 -12.43 63.02
C GLY A 16 -36.16 -11.29 63.82
N GLY A 17 -37.34 -10.85 63.37
CA GLY A 17 -38.25 -10.04 64.19
C GLY A 17 -39.44 -9.45 63.42
N LEU A 18 -40.55 -10.19 63.35
CA LEU A 18 -41.88 -9.69 62.98
C LEU A 18 -42.46 -8.88 64.15
N LEU A 19 -42.96 -7.65 63.92
CA LEU A 19 -43.89 -6.96 64.82
C LEU A 19 -44.84 -6.03 64.03
N LEU A 20 -46.08 -5.97 64.51
CA LEU A 20 -47.29 -5.45 63.87
C LEU A 20 -47.41 -3.90 63.79
N VAL A 21 -48.27 -3.47 62.87
CA VAL A 21 -48.69 -2.12 62.40
C VAL A 21 -49.46 -1.32 63.49
N PRO A 22 -49.55 0.04 63.44
CA PRO A 22 -50.69 0.70 62.76
C PRO A 22 -50.37 2.02 62.00
N ARG A 23 -51.22 2.31 61.00
CA ARG A 23 -51.33 3.55 60.22
C ARG A 23 -51.21 4.84 61.05
N ARG A 24 -50.46 5.83 60.53
CA ARG A 24 -50.88 7.25 60.50
C ARG A 24 -50.14 8.03 59.40
N THR A 25 -50.95 8.60 58.52
CA THR A 25 -50.65 9.55 57.45
C THR A 25 -49.97 10.82 57.97
N ILE A 26 -48.81 11.17 57.41
CA ILE A 26 -48.30 12.55 57.33
C ILE A 26 -47.71 12.74 55.93
N LEU A 27 -48.29 13.69 55.18
CA LEU A 27 -47.75 14.22 53.94
C LEU A 27 -46.40 14.91 54.20
N LEU A 28 -45.39 14.64 53.38
CA LEU A 28 -44.48 15.65 52.80
C LEU A 28 -43.68 14.99 51.65
N PRO A 29 -43.55 15.64 50.48
CA PRO A 29 -42.88 15.06 49.32
C PRO A 29 -41.36 15.30 49.42
N VAL A 30 -40.56 14.22 49.47
CA VAL A 30 -39.13 14.30 49.16
C VAL A 30 -39.00 14.07 47.66
N LEU A 31 -38.90 15.16 46.90
CA LEU A 31 -38.45 15.18 45.53
C LEU A 31 -36.96 14.78 45.52
N LEU A 32 -36.67 13.49 45.45
CA LEU A 32 -35.31 13.01 45.15
C LEU A 32 -35.13 13.06 43.64
N LEU A 33 -34.63 14.20 43.15
CA LEU A 33 -34.22 14.40 41.77
C LEU A 33 -32.93 13.57 41.54
N LEU A 34 -33.07 12.30 41.15
CA LEU A 34 -32.00 11.58 40.46
C LEU A 34 -31.86 12.22 39.08
N ILE A 35 -30.97 13.21 38.98
CA ILE A 35 -30.40 13.63 37.70
C ILE A 35 -29.54 12.45 37.23
N PHE A 36 -30.16 11.50 36.54
CA PHE A 36 -29.42 10.74 35.55
C PHE A 36 -29.00 11.77 34.50
N VAL A 37 -27.73 12.19 34.54
CA VAL A 37 -27.06 12.75 33.37
C VAL A 37 -27.00 11.62 32.36
N CYS A 38 -28.11 11.39 31.66
CA CYS A 38 -28.11 10.64 30.42
C CYS A 38 -27.35 11.54 29.45
N GLN A 39 -26.04 11.35 29.32
CA GLN A 39 -25.35 11.86 28.14
C GLN A 39 -26.14 11.32 26.94
N GLN A 40 -26.70 12.23 26.15
CA GLN A 40 -27.39 11.86 24.93
C GLN A 40 -26.32 11.32 23.99
N ILE A 41 -26.13 9.99 23.99
CA ILE A 41 -25.30 9.33 23.00
C ILE A 41 -25.96 9.62 21.65
N ALA A 42 -25.27 10.36 20.79
CA ALA A 42 -25.76 10.64 19.46
C ALA A 42 -25.96 9.32 18.70
N VAL A 43 -27.17 9.11 18.18
CA VAL A 43 -27.50 7.92 17.38
C VAL A 43 -26.63 7.93 16.12
N GLY A 44 -26.20 6.75 15.67
CA GLY A 44 -25.50 6.61 14.41
C GLY A 44 -26.34 7.10 13.24
N GLN A 45 -25.68 7.69 12.25
CA GLN A 45 -26.27 8.20 11.03
C GLN A 45 -25.48 7.67 9.85
N SER A 46 -26.17 7.31 8.79
CA SER A 46 -25.57 6.87 7.54
C SER A 46 -26.33 7.46 6.36
N ASP A 47 -25.68 7.49 5.22
CA ASP A 47 -26.31 7.77 3.94
C ASP A 47 -25.52 7.09 2.84
N ASP A 48 -26.16 6.19 2.10
CA ASP A 48 -25.59 5.56 0.91
C ASP A 48 -25.96 6.33 -0.36
N PHE A 49 -26.76 7.40 -0.24
CA PHE A 49 -27.21 8.29 -1.32
C PHE A 49 -27.94 7.59 -2.48
N ASN A 50 -28.27 6.30 -2.34
CA ASN A 50 -28.80 5.44 -3.40
C ASN A 50 -30.23 5.80 -3.82
N ASP A 51 -30.97 6.50 -2.96
CA ASP A 51 -32.27 7.09 -3.27
C ASP A 51 -32.17 8.31 -4.19
N GLY A 52 -30.95 8.84 -4.40
CA GLY A 52 -30.69 9.96 -5.28
C GLY A 52 -31.08 11.31 -4.67
N ASP A 53 -31.10 11.39 -3.34
CA ASP A 53 -31.28 12.65 -2.62
C ASP A 53 -30.35 12.77 -1.38
N ASP A 54 -30.39 13.93 -0.75
CA ASP A 54 -29.68 14.24 0.49
C ASP A 54 -30.67 14.69 1.57
N ILE A 55 -31.83 14.04 1.64
CA ILE A 55 -32.84 14.32 2.68
C ILE A 55 -32.21 14.15 4.07
N GLY A 56 -32.41 15.16 4.92
CA GLY A 56 -31.85 15.22 6.26
C GLY A 56 -30.40 15.73 6.31
N TRP A 57 -29.81 16.14 5.20
CA TRP A 57 -28.58 16.92 5.17
C TRP A 57 -28.89 18.42 5.15
N VAL A 58 -28.05 19.19 5.83
CA VAL A 58 -28.04 20.64 5.75
C VAL A 58 -26.94 21.03 4.77
N ARG A 59 -27.33 21.63 3.66
CA ARG A 59 -26.39 22.20 2.67
C ARG A 59 -25.87 23.53 3.15
N TYR A 60 -24.57 23.72 2.98
CA TYR A 60 -23.90 25.00 3.09
C TYR A 60 -23.28 25.36 1.75
N ASP A 61 -23.79 26.43 1.16
CA ASP A 61 -23.33 27.01 -0.10
C ASP A 61 -23.37 28.53 0.06
N PRO A 62 -22.25 29.17 0.44
CA PRO A 62 -22.22 30.60 0.71
C PRO A 62 -22.49 31.47 -0.51
N PHE A 63 -22.38 30.90 -1.73
CA PHE A 63 -22.57 31.65 -2.98
C PHE A 63 -23.90 31.35 -3.66
N GLY A 64 -24.64 30.33 -3.20
CA GLY A 64 -25.92 29.91 -3.79
C GLY A 64 -25.79 29.36 -5.22
N THR A 65 -24.60 28.91 -5.60
CA THR A 65 -24.26 28.44 -6.96
C THR A 65 -23.62 27.05 -6.97
N ALA A 66 -23.44 26.42 -5.80
CA ALA A 66 -22.97 25.05 -5.72
C ALA A 66 -24.02 24.09 -6.28
N THR A 67 -23.56 23.05 -6.97
CA THR A 67 -24.42 21.98 -7.48
C THR A 67 -24.23 20.74 -6.62
N PHE A 68 -25.35 20.18 -6.17
CA PHE A 68 -25.43 18.93 -5.44
C PHE A 68 -26.21 17.96 -6.30
N SER A 69 -25.59 16.84 -6.67
CA SER A 69 -26.14 15.91 -7.66
C SER A 69 -25.82 14.46 -7.32
N PHE A 70 -26.55 13.55 -7.94
CA PHE A 70 -26.50 12.12 -7.65
C PHE A 70 -26.17 11.30 -8.90
N PRO A 71 -24.90 11.33 -9.37
CA PRO A 71 -24.44 10.45 -10.45
C PRO A 71 -24.58 8.97 -10.05
N ASN A 72 -24.60 8.08 -11.05
CA ASN A 72 -24.54 6.64 -10.77
C ASN A 72 -23.18 6.28 -10.16
N ASP A 73 -23.19 5.34 -9.21
CA ASP A 73 -21.96 4.72 -8.69
C ASP A 73 -21.56 3.48 -9.53
N ASP A 74 -20.47 2.81 -9.12
CA ASP A 74 -19.97 1.58 -9.75
C ASP A 74 -20.71 0.31 -9.29
N PHE A 75 -21.62 0.41 -8.31
CA PHE A 75 -22.37 -0.69 -7.71
C PHE A 75 -23.84 -0.75 -8.12
N GLY A 76 -24.26 0.12 -9.05
CA GLY A 76 -25.63 0.20 -9.58
C GLY A 76 -26.58 1.11 -8.79
N GLY A 77 -26.04 1.86 -7.84
CA GLY A 77 -26.67 2.89 -7.03
C GLY A 77 -26.33 4.31 -7.46
N LYS A 78 -26.21 5.21 -6.49
CA LYS A 78 -25.97 6.64 -6.67
C LYS A 78 -24.93 7.13 -5.68
N ALA A 79 -24.11 8.11 -6.08
CA ALA A 79 -23.14 8.75 -5.21
C ALA A 79 -23.45 10.25 -5.04
N TYR A 80 -22.97 10.88 -3.98
CA TYR A 80 -23.20 12.29 -3.70
C TYR A 80 -22.07 13.18 -4.24
N ARG A 81 -22.35 13.89 -5.34
CA ARG A 81 -21.41 14.83 -5.95
C ARG A 81 -21.68 16.26 -5.52
N VAL A 82 -20.64 16.89 -4.97
CA VAL A 82 -20.63 18.29 -4.58
C VAL A 82 -19.73 19.06 -5.54
N GLN A 83 -20.26 20.12 -6.15
CA GLN A 83 -19.51 21.00 -7.04
C GLN A 83 -19.66 22.43 -6.56
N SER A 84 -18.59 23.02 -6.02
CA SER A 84 -18.58 24.43 -5.65
C SER A 84 -18.08 25.28 -6.81
N ALA A 85 -18.76 26.39 -7.07
CA ALA A 85 -18.36 27.32 -8.12
C ALA A 85 -17.25 28.25 -7.63
N ALA A 86 -16.60 28.90 -8.60
CA ALA A 86 -15.71 30.01 -8.31
C ALA A 86 -16.43 31.14 -7.59
N SER A 87 -15.67 31.86 -6.77
CA SER A 87 -16.23 32.96 -6.01
C SER A 87 -16.64 34.09 -6.95
N PRO A 88 -17.84 34.67 -6.80
CA PRO A 88 -18.25 35.82 -7.61
C PRO A 88 -17.44 37.08 -7.27
N ASN A 89 -16.77 37.10 -6.11
CA ASN A 89 -15.91 38.19 -5.67
C ASN A 89 -14.82 37.66 -4.74
N ALA A 90 -13.55 37.97 -5.03
CA ALA A 90 -12.41 37.51 -4.24
C ALA A 90 -12.53 37.80 -2.73
N SER A 91 -13.20 38.89 -2.33
CA SER A 91 -13.42 39.25 -0.93
C SER A 91 -14.34 38.30 -0.16
N PHE A 92 -15.08 37.42 -0.84
CA PHE A 92 -15.94 36.41 -0.21
C PHE A 92 -15.21 35.07 0.07
N GLY A 93 -13.90 35.04 -0.23
CA GLY A 93 -13.07 33.85 -0.11
C GLY A 93 -13.28 32.85 -1.26
N SER A 94 -12.63 31.70 -1.15
CA SER A 94 -12.62 30.66 -2.18
C SER A 94 -13.95 29.92 -2.35
N GLY A 95 -14.14 29.32 -3.53
CA GLY A 95 -15.20 28.36 -3.82
C GLY A 95 -15.22 27.21 -2.81
N ARG A 96 -16.37 26.97 -2.19
CA ARG A 96 -16.54 25.91 -1.19
C ARG A 96 -18.00 25.55 -1.02
N ALA A 97 -18.25 24.31 -0.63
CA ALA A 97 -19.57 23.83 -0.25
C ALA A 97 -19.44 22.70 0.76
N SER A 98 -20.44 22.53 1.61
CA SER A 98 -20.53 21.36 2.49
C SER A 98 -21.95 20.86 2.61
N GLY A 99 -22.07 19.59 2.98
CA GLY A 99 -23.30 18.99 3.47
C GLY A 99 -22.99 18.38 4.83
N PHE A 100 -23.80 18.64 5.84
CA PHE A 100 -23.62 18.02 7.15
C PHE A 100 -24.93 17.56 7.75
N ARG A 101 -24.84 16.60 8.66
CA ARG A 101 -25.97 16.17 9.47
C ARG A 101 -25.99 16.93 10.80
N THR A 102 -27.17 17.16 11.35
CA THR A 102 -27.36 18.01 12.54
C THR A 102 -26.99 17.34 13.86
N ASN A 103 -26.69 16.03 13.86
CA ASN A 103 -26.22 15.32 15.04
C ASN A 103 -24.89 15.93 15.52
N ILE A 104 -24.76 16.04 16.84
CA ILE A 104 -23.55 16.56 17.51
C ILE A 104 -22.83 15.38 18.13
N TYR A 105 -21.57 15.21 17.79
CA TYR A 105 -20.71 14.18 18.35
C TYR A 105 -19.58 14.80 19.16
N ASP A 106 -19.24 14.19 20.29
CA ASP A 106 -18.00 14.41 21.02
C ASP A 106 -16.94 13.39 20.58
N ASP A 107 -17.02 12.17 21.12
CA ASP A 107 -16.28 11.01 20.65
C ASP A 107 -17.07 10.35 19.52
N PHE A 108 -16.39 10.00 18.43
CA PHE A 108 -17.05 9.40 17.28
C PHE A 108 -16.13 8.61 16.37
N TYR A 109 -16.78 7.82 15.53
CA TYR A 109 -16.28 7.25 14.30
C TYR A 109 -17.04 7.90 13.14
N ALA A 110 -16.33 8.28 12.09
CA ALA A 110 -16.92 8.72 10.83
C ALA A 110 -16.17 8.07 9.67
N ALA A 111 -16.90 7.69 8.63
CA ALA A 111 -16.31 7.15 7.42
C ALA A 111 -17.11 7.52 6.18
N VAL A 112 -16.42 7.71 5.07
CA VAL A 112 -17.01 8.01 3.76
C VAL A 112 -16.11 7.46 2.67
N ASP A 113 -16.71 7.07 1.55
CA ASP A 113 -15.97 6.68 0.36
C ASP A 113 -15.68 7.90 -0.51
N LEU A 114 -14.47 7.97 -1.06
CA LEU A 114 -14.05 8.93 -2.07
C LEU A 114 -14.22 8.26 -3.44
N ALA A 115 -15.25 8.66 -4.18
CA ALA A 115 -15.66 7.99 -5.41
C ALA A 115 -15.05 8.60 -6.68
N ALA A 116 -14.98 9.94 -6.75
CA ALA A 116 -14.39 10.63 -7.89
C ALA A 116 -13.95 12.05 -7.55
N TRP A 117 -12.93 12.54 -8.23
CA TRP A 117 -12.45 13.92 -8.16
C TRP A 117 -11.62 14.25 -9.41
N ASP A 118 -11.22 15.52 -9.54
CA ASP A 118 -10.44 16.04 -10.65
C ASP A 118 -9.04 16.50 -10.19
N ASN A 119 -8.00 15.78 -10.63
CA ASN A 119 -6.60 16.10 -10.34
C ASN A 119 -6.08 17.33 -11.11
N THR A 120 -6.89 18.01 -11.93
CA THR A 120 -6.53 19.27 -12.57
C THR A 120 -6.94 20.50 -11.75
N LEU A 121 -7.84 20.31 -10.77
CA LEU A 121 -8.31 21.37 -9.88
C LEU A 121 -7.46 21.45 -8.61
N ASP A 122 -7.24 22.67 -8.14
CA ASP A 122 -6.58 22.92 -6.87
C ASP A 122 -7.60 22.89 -5.72
N GLN A 123 -8.00 21.68 -5.32
CA GLN A 123 -9.14 21.42 -4.45
C GLN A 123 -8.84 20.53 -3.24
N ALA A 124 -9.44 20.83 -2.08
CA ALA A 124 -9.44 19.99 -0.88
C ALA A 124 -10.84 19.46 -0.65
N PHE A 125 -10.96 18.21 -0.22
CA PHE A 125 -12.26 17.62 0.08
C PHE A 125 -12.13 16.48 1.09
N GLY A 126 -13.21 16.17 1.80
CA GLY A 126 -13.22 15.13 2.81
C GLY A 126 -14.26 15.37 3.89
N LEU A 127 -13.89 15.11 5.14
CA LEU A 127 -14.77 15.25 6.29
C LEU A 127 -14.56 16.61 6.96
N ILE A 128 -15.66 17.32 7.21
CA ILE A 128 -15.70 18.41 8.19
C ILE A 128 -16.22 17.83 9.50
N PHE A 129 -15.56 18.10 10.63
CA PHE A 129 -15.90 17.43 11.89
C PHE A 129 -15.74 18.33 13.11
N ARG A 130 -16.50 17.98 14.17
CA ARG A 130 -16.73 18.82 15.35
C ARG A 130 -17.04 20.28 14.97
N ALA A 131 -17.73 20.45 13.84
CA ALA A 131 -17.99 21.76 13.28
C ALA A 131 -19.15 22.45 13.97
N ARG A 132 -19.05 23.77 14.11
CA ARG A 132 -20.03 24.61 14.78
C ARG A 132 -20.22 25.90 14.00
N ASN A 133 -21.40 26.48 14.15
CA ASN A 133 -21.76 27.78 13.56
C ASN A 133 -21.43 27.83 12.05
N ILE A 134 -21.74 26.76 11.32
CA ILE A 134 -21.40 26.64 9.90
C ILE A 134 -22.09 27.77 9.14
N GLY A 135 -21.28 28.68 8.61
CA GLY A 135 -21.72 29.91 7.97
C GLY A 135 -20.55 30.80 7.56
N PRO A 136 -20.82 31.86 6.77
CA PRO A 136 -19.78 32.75 6.26
C PRO A 136 -19.01 33.40 7.40
N GLY A 137 -17.69 33.20 7.45
CA GLY A 137 -16.80 33.75 8.48
C GLY A 137 -17.09 33.30 9.91
N THR A 138 -17.95 32.30 10.11
CA THR A 138 -18.44 31.87 11.44
C THR A 138 -18.21 30.40 11.74
N THR A 139 -17.75 29.63 10.76
CA THR A 139 -17.47 28.20 10.91
C THR A 139 -16.26 27.95 11.81
N PHE A 140 -16.41 27.10 12.82
CA PHE A 140 -15.33 26.59 13.67
C PHE A 140 -15.33 25.06 13.67
N GLY A 141 -14.19 24.43 13.93
CA GLY A 141 -14.07 22.97 14.04
C GLY A 141 -12.78 22.48 13.42
N TYR A 142 -12.86 21.33 12.75
CA TYR A 142 -11.73 20.74 12.03
C TYR A 142 -12.16 20.21 10.68
N VAL A 143 -11.18 20.00 9.82
CA VAL A 143 -11.32 19.22 8.58
C VAL A 143 -10.28 18.11 8.52
N LEU A 144 -10.70 16.94 8.05
CA LEU A 144 -9.82 15.90 7.54
C LEU A 144 -9.99 15.90 6.03
N ASN A 145 -8.99 16.42 5.33
CA ASN A 145 -9.06 16.60 3.88
C ASN A 145 -8.02 15.80 3.14
N TYR A 146 -8.41 15.28 1.99
CA TYR A 146 -7.50 14.90 0.93
C TYR A 146 -7.30 16.09 -0.01
N ASP A 147 -6.03 16.36 -0.28
CA ASP A 147 -5.56 17.26 -1.31
C ASP A 147 -4.90 16.43 -2.41
N PRO A 148 -5.41 16.39 -3.65
CA PRO A 148 -4.75 15.69 -4.75
C PRO A 148 -3.51 16.41 -5.31
N GLN A 149 -3.31 17.69 -4.98
CA GLN A 149 -2.30 18.59 -5.54
C GLN A 149 -1.63 19.50 -4.48
N GLN A 150 -1.32 18.98 -3.29
CA GLN A 150 -0.66 19.75 -2.21
C GLN A 150 0.66 20.38 -2.67
N SER A 151 1.31 19.76 -3.64
CA SER A 151 2.44 20.34 -4.36
C SER A 151 2.35 19.95 -5.82
N ALA A 152 2.99 20.75 -6.66
CA ALA A 152 3.03 20.52 -8.09
C ALA A 152 3.43 19.06 -8.38
N GLY A 153 2.71 18.39 -9.29
CA GLY A 153 3.05 17.02 -9.75
C GLY A 153 2.15 15.89 -9.31
N GLY A 154 0.94 16.17 -8.82
CA GLY A 154 0.04 15.14 -8.32
C GLY A 154 0.52 14.53 -6.99
N ARG A 155 1.21 15.33 -6.18
CA ARG A 155 1.64 14.94 -4.83
C ARG A 155 0.47 15.18 -3.88
N GLY A 156 -0.31 14.13 -3.66
CA GLY A 156 -1.47 14.21 -2.79
C GLY A 156 -1.08 14.21 -1.30
N GLN A 157 -1.88 14.83 -0.46
CA GLN A 157 -1.66 14.84 0.99
C GLN A 157 -2.99 14.72 1.72
N LEU A 158 -3.02 13.92 2.79
CA LEU A 158 -4.06 13.95 3.79
C LEU A 158 -3.65 14.89 4.92
N GLN A 159 -4.59 15.69 5.40
CA GLN A 159 -4.33 16.70 6.42
C GLN A 159 -5.45 16.75 7.44
N ILE A 160 -5.09 17.01 8.69
CA ILE A 160 -6.02 17.47 9.72
C ILE A 160 -5.73 18.94 10.00
N ASN A 161 -6.70 19.81 9.72
CA ASN A 161 -6.56 21.25 9.93
C ASN A 161 -7.60 21.77 10.92
N THR A 162 -7.19 22.69 11.79
CA THR A 162 -8.11 23.49 12.60
C THR A 162 -8.75 24.56 11.73
N VAL A 163 -10.06 24.76 11.89
CA VAL A 163 -10.82 25.81 11.21
C VAL A 163 -11.35 26.79 12.25
N ALA A 164 -11.09 28.08 12.04
CA ALA A 164 -11.66 29.15 12.84
C ALA A 164 -12.11 30.31 11.94
N ASN A 165 -13.33 30.80 12.17
CA ASN A 165 -13.96 31.82 11.33
C ASN A 165 -13.90 31.47 9.83
N GLU A 166 -14.10 30.19 9.51
CA GLU A 166 -14.06 29.66 8.15
C GLU A 166 -12.70 29.78 7.42
N SER A 167 -11.62 29.92 8.18
CA SER A 167 -10.25 29.93 7.67
C SER A 167 -9.45 28.79 8.31
N PRO A 168 -8.50 28.17 7.58
CA PRO A 168 -7.51 27.30 8.21
C PRO A 168 -6.71 28.08 9.26
N VAL A 169 -6.32 27.39 10.32
CA VAL A 169 -5.44 27.89 11.37
C VAL A 169 -4.12 27.12 11.31
N ASP A 170 -3.02 27.86 11.22
CA ASP A 170 -1.67 27.28 11.21
C ASP A 170 -1.16 26.98 12.64
N PRO A 171 -0.33 25.95 12.81
CA PRO A 171 0.07 24.97 11.79
C PRO A 171 -1.01 23.90 11.56
N THR A 172 -0.98 23.25 10.41
CA THR A 172 -1.69 21.98 10.17
C THR A 172 -1.36 21.00 11.31
N LEU A 173 -2.40 20.35 11.87
CA LEU A 173 -2.25 19.52 13.07
C LEU A 173 -1.55 18.20 12.81
N ALA A 174 -1.79 17.60 11.65
CA ALA A 174 -1.16 16.36 11.23
C ALA A 174 -1.26 16.20 9.72
N THR A 175 -0.25 15.58 9.11
CA THR A 175 -0.25 15.29 7.67
C THR A 175 0.22 13.88 7.36
N ALA A 176 -0.23 13.38 6.21
CA ALA A 176 0.30 12.17 5.59
C ALA A 176 0.40 12.38 4.08
N ASN A 177 1.61 12.24 3.55
CA ASN A 177 1.86 12.23 2.12
C ASN A 177 1.23 10.96 1.51
N LEU A 178 0.25 11.11 0.64
CA LEU A 178 -0.42 9.98 -0.02
C LEU A 178 -0.98 10.45 -1.36
N THR A 179 -0.58 9.86 -2.46
CA THR A 179 -1.17 10.12 -3.78
C THR A 179 -2.16 9.00 -4.12
N LEU A 180 -3.45 9.36 -4.18
CA LEU A 180 -4.52 8.47 -4.63
C LEU A 180 -4.66 8.52 -6.16
N GLN A 181 -5.00 7.39 -6.75
CA GLN A 181 -5.31 7.28 -8.18
C GLN A 181 -6.78 7.65 -8.44
N PRO A 182 -7.08 8.65 -9.29
CA PRO A 182 -8.46 8.92 -9.71
C PRO A 182 -9.09 7.72 -10.42
N GLY A 183 -10.38 7.49 -10.18
CA GLY A 183 -11.12 6.34 -10.71
C GLY A 183 -10.93 5.05 -9.89
N ARG A 184 -10.14 5.08 -8.81
CA ARG A 184 -10.25 4.09 -7.72
C ARG A 184 -11.14 4.63 -6.62
N LEU A 185 -11.84 3.71 -5.96
CA LEU A 185 -12.61 3.98 -4.76
C LEU A 185 -11.72 3.81 -3.53
N TYR A 186 -11.83 4.76 -2.60
CA TYR A 186 -11.10 4.73 -1.34
C TYR A 186 -12.05 5.00 -0.18
N ARG A 187 -11.75 4.50 1.01
CA ARG A 187 -12.53 4.76 2.22
C ARG A 187 -11.72 5.59 3.20
N LEU A 188 -12.19 6.80 3.46
CA LEU A 188 -11.65 7.68 4.49
C LEU A 188 -12.34 7.38 5.81
N VAL A 189 -11.55 7.11 6.85
CA VAL A 189 -12.03 6.83 8.21
C VAL A 189 -11.39 7.81 9.19
N LEU A 190 -12.21 8.37 10.08
CA LEU A 190 -11.80 9.23 11.18
C LEU A 190 -12.39 8.72 12.49
N THR A 191 -11.54 8.51 13.49
CA THR A 191 -11.95 8.29 14.88
C THR A 191 -11.47 9.45 15.73
N ALA A 192 -12.36 10.04 16.52
CA ALA A 192 -12.02 11.08 17.49
C ALA A 192 -12.39 10.61 18.90
N VAL A 193 -11.44 10.65 19.84
CA VAL A 193 -11.63 10.29 21.25
C VAL A 193 -10.94 11.34 22.11
N GLY A 194 -11.71 12.07 22.91
CA GLY A 194 -11.18 13.23 23.65
C GLY A 194 -10.59 14.26 22.68
N SER A 195 -9.32 14.60 22.82
CA SER A 195 -8.59 15.49 21.91
C SER A 195 -7.84 14.76 20.79
N ASP A 196 -7.81 13.42 20.81
CA ASP A 196 -7.04 12.62 19.87
C ASP A 196 -7.87 12.28 18.63
N PHE A 197 -7.23 12.39 17.47
CA PHE A 197 -7.77 12.03 16.17
C PHE A 197 -6.91 10.91 15.57
N THR A 198 -7.55 9.88 15.03
CA THR A 198 -6.90 8.86 14.19
C THR A 198 -7.58 8.86 12.83
N ALA A 199 -6.81 9.20 11.80
CA ALA A 199 -7.26 9.22 10.42
C ALA A 199 -6.62 8.06 9.65
N GLN A 200 -7.43 7.36 8.86
CA GLN A 200 -7.01 6.22 8.06
C GLN A 200 -7.62 6.32 6.65
N MET A 201 -6.83 5.96 5.64
CA MET A 201 -7.28 5.86 4.25
C MET A 201 -7.11 4.42 3.79
N TYR A 202 -8.18 3.83 3.27
CA TYR A 202 -8.16 2.47 2.72
C TYR A 202 -8.39 2.52 1.22
N ASP A 203 -7.77 1.61 0.47
CA ASP A 203 -8.24 1.24 -0.85
C ASP A 203 -9.50 0.38 -0.66
N LEU A 204 -10.56 0.59 -1.44
CA LEU A 204 -11.78 -0.23 -1.27
C LEU A 204 -11.55 -1.70 -1.66
N ASN A 205 -10.54 -1.97 -2.48
CA ASN A 205 -10.05 -3.32 -2.73
C ASN A 205 -9.05 -3.79 -1.65
N ASP A 206 -8.79 -3.05 -0.59
CA ASP A 206 -8.13 -3.59 0.61
C ASP A 206 -8.58 -2.90 1.89
N LEU A 207 -9.65 -3.39 2.49
CA LEU A 207 -10.15 -2.91 3.78
C LEU A 207 -9.50 -3.61 4.98
N THR A 208 -8.57 -4.54 4.76
CA THR A 208 -7.89 -5.26 5.85
C THR A 208 -6.79 -4.44 6.51
N PHE A 209 -6.16 -3.54 5.74
CA PHE A 209 -5.12 -2.63 6.19
C PHE A 209 -5.24 -1.28 5.47
N PRO A 210 -5.07 -0.15 6.17
CA PRO A 210 -5.08 1.16 5.53
C PRO A 210 -3.82 1.38 4.70
N LEU A 211 -3.94 2.15 3.60
CA LEU A 211 -2.82 2.71 2.86
C LEU A 211 -1.97 3.63 3.73
N VAL A 212 -2.62 4.41 4.60
CA VAL A 212 -1.95 5.23 5.61
C VAL A 212 -2.81 5.38 6.85
N SER A 213 -2.14 5.47 8.01
CA SER A 213 -2.73 5.80 9.30
C SER A 213 -1.90 6.88 9.97
N PHE A 214 -2.52 7.98 10.37
CA PHE A 214 -1.84 9.09 11.04
C PHE A 214 -2.73 9.69 12.13
N ARG A 215 -2.11 10.43 13.06
CA ARG A 215 -2.78 10.94 14.26
C ARG A 215 -2.57 12.43 14.40
N GLY A 216 -3.59 13.11 14.92
CA GLY A 216 -3.50 14.50 15.38
C GLY A 216 -4.02 14.59 16.81
N ASN A 217 -3.69 15.67 17.51
CA ASN A 217 -4.22 15.96 18.83
C ASN A 217 -4.51 17.46 18.93
N ASP A 218 -5.74 17.82 19.28
CA ASP A 218 -6.07 19.21 19.60
C ASP A 218 -7.30 19.30 20.53
N PRO A 219 -7.19 19.99 21.68
CA PRO A 219 -8.29 20.07 22.65
C PRO A 219 -9.26 21.25 22.42
N VAL A 220 -9.10 22.03 21.34
CA VAL A 220 -9.85 23.30 21.15
C VAL A 220 -11.34 23.06 20.92
N TYR A 221 -11.71 22.12 20.04
CA TYR A 221 -13.09 21.76 19.78
C TYR A 221 -13.33 20.29 20.13
N LEU A 222 -14.17 20.05 21.14
CA LEU A 222 -14.42 18.69 21.66
C LEU A 222 -15.74 18.08 21.19
N ASN A 223 -16.58 18.83 20.50
CA ASN A 223 -17.81 18.31 19.91
C ASN A 223 -18.33 19.19 18.77
N GLY A 224 -19.21 18.66 17.93
CA GLY A 224 -19.92 19.41 16.89
C GLY A 224 -20.47 18.50 15.80
N ASN A 225 -20.90 19.10 14.69
CA ASN A 225 -21.41 18.38 13.54
C ASN A 225 -20.30 17.67 12.76
N VAL A 226 -20.68 16.60 12.07
CA VAL A 226 -19.83 15.87 11.12
C VAL A 226 -20.53 15.89 9.76
N GLY A 227 -19.75 16.08 8.70
CA GLY A 227 -20.27 16.15 7.34
C GLY A 227 -19.17 16.04 6.29
N LEU A 228 -19.54 16.36 5.06
CA LEU A 228 -18.72 16.31 3.86
C LEU A 228 -18.50 17.72 3.34
N PHE A 229 -17.33 18.00 2.79
CA PHE A 229 -17.05 19.30 2.20
C PHE A 229 -16.11 19.21 1.00
N ASN A 230 -16.15 20.26 0.17
CA ASN A 230 -15.08 20.58 -0.75
C ASN A 230 -14.74 22.08 -0.72
N PHE A 231 -13.53 22.40 -1.16
CA PHE A 231 -12.94 23.73 -1.06
C PHE A 231 -11.88 23.92 -2.15
N TYR A 232 -11.88 25.06 -2.82
CA TYR A 232 -10.82 25.50 -3.72
C TYR A 232 -9.71 26.19 -2.92
N ARG A 233 -8.46 25.75 -3.06
CA ARG A 233 -7.34 26.32 -2.27
C ARG A 233 -6.47 27.32 -3.01
N GLY A 234 -6.57 27.37 -4.34
CA GLY A 234 -5.66 28.15 -5.15
C GLY A 234 -5.91 29.66 -5.10
N THR A 235 -5.13 30.41 -5.87
CA THR A 235 -5.18 31.88 -5.90
C THR A 235 -6.13 32.45 -6.96
N LEU A 236 -6.60 31.63 -7.91
CA LEU A 236 -7.50 32.02 -9.00
C LEU A 236 -8.98 31.99 -8.55
N ILE A 237 -9.25 32.60 -7.40
CA ILE A 237 -10.52 32.50 -6.65
C ILE A 237 -11.76 32.84 -7.48
N THR A 238 -11.66 33.78 -8.42
CA THR A 238 -12.79 34.22 -9.27
C THR A 238 -12.76 33.63 -10.68
N ASP A 239 -11.81 32.75 -11.00
CA ASP A 239 -11.74 32.11 -12.31
C ASP A 239 -12.78 30.99 -12.39
N PRO A 240 -13.75 31.03 -13.31
CA PRO A 240 -14.85 30.06 -13.37
C PRO A 240 -14.39 28.64 -13.73
N ASN A 241 -13.22 28.47 -14.33
CA ASN A 241 -12.69 27.17 -14.72
C ASN A 241 -11.77 26.59 -13.64
N ALA A 242 -10.93 27.43 -13.03
CA ALA A 242 -9.92 27.01 -12.06
C ALA A 242 -10.39 27.13 -10.60
N GLY A 243 -11.12 28.19 -10.25
CA GLY A 243 -11.50 28.57 -8.88
C GLY A 243 -12.56 27.71 -8.20
N ARG A 244 -12.72 26.46 -8.64
CA ARG A 244 -13.82 25.54 -8.29
C ARG A 244 -13.29 24.27 -7.62
N ALA A 245 -14.18 23.56 -6.94
CA ALA A 245 -13.92 22.19 -6.45
C ALA A 245 -15.03 21.23 -6.89
N ASP A 246 -14.67 19.97 -7.08
CA ASP A 246 -15.51 18.91 -7.65
C ASP A 246 -15.09 17.55 -7.10
N SER A 247 -15.91 17.03 -6.19
CA SER A 247 -15.67 15.79 -5.48
C SER A 247 -16.96 15.00 -5.33
N THR A 248 -16.86 13.68 -5.45
CA THR A 248 -17.97 12.74 -5.30
C THR A 248 -17.68 11.81 -4.14
N PHE A 249 -18.65 11.70 -3.24
CA PHE A 249 -18.61 10.90 -2.03
C PHE A 249 -19.66 9.80 -2.10
N ASP A 250 -19.46 8.74 -1.33
CA ASP A 250 -20.45 7.68 -1.20
C ASP A 250 -20.40 7.02 0.19
N ASN A 251 -21.46 6.29 0.57
CA ASN A 251 -21.52 5.44 1.76
C ASN A 251 -21.03 6.14 3.05
N TYR A 252 -21.58 7.32 3.33
CA TYR A 252 -21.30 8.09 4.54
C TYR A 252 -21.83 7.36 5.77
N SER A 253 -21.06 7.41 6.86
CA SER A 253 -21.47 6.95 8.18
C SER A 253 -20.80 7.76 9.27
N ALA A 254 -21.53 8.04 10.36
CA ALA A 254 -20.99 8.58 11.60
C ALA A 254 -21.74 8.03 12.81
N SER A 255 -21.01 7.71 13.88
CA SER A 255 -21.56 7.11 15.10
C SER A 255 -20.72 7.45 16.31
N ALA A 256 -21.29 7.38 17.51
CA ALA A 256 -20.55 7.63 18.76
C ALA A 256 -19.41 6.62 19.02
N PHE A 257 -19.44 5.47 18.34
CA PHE A 257 -18.44 4.41 18.50
C PHE A 257 -18.03 3.83 17.15
N ALA A 258 -16.78 3.39 17.05
CA ALA A 258 -16.30 2.62 15.91
C ALA A 258 -17.01 1.26 15.81
N PRO A 259 -17.22 0.74 14.59
CA PRO A 259 -17.79 -0.59 14.41
C PRO A 259 -16.87 -1.66 14.98
N VAL A 260 -17.45 -2.63 15.71
CA VAL A 260 -16.73 -3.75 16.34
C VAL A 260 -16.79 -5.04 15.53
N SER A 261 -17.43 -5.02 14.36
CA SER A 261 -17.63 -6.18 13.50
C SER A 261 -16.37 -6.63 12.77
N VAL A 262 -15.36 -5.77 12.68
CA VAL A 262 -14.03 -6.05 12.11
C VAL A 262 -12.99 -5.54 13.10
N ALA A 263 -11.96 -6.34 13.38
CA ALA A 263 -10.88 -5.93 14.25
C ALA A 263 -9.97 -4.89 13.57
N SER A 264 -9.47 -3.93 14.34
CA SER A 264 -8.41 -3.02 13.90
C SER A 264 -7.16 -3.82 13.50
N PRO A 265 -6.46 -3.44 12.41
CA PRO A 265 -6.61 -2.20 11.64
C PRO A 265 -7.60 -2.28 10.47
N GLY A 266 -8.35 -3.38 10.31
CA GLY A 266 -9.37 -3.48 9.27
C GLY A 266 -10.60 -2.61 9.53
N THR A 267 -11.41 -2.42 8.49
CA THR A 267 -12.68 -1.68 8.57
C THR A 267 -13.80 -2.44 7.83
N PRO A 268 -15.07 -2.35 8.25
CA PRO A 268 -16.17 -2.97 7.52
C PRO A 268 -16.36 -2.37 6.12
N HIS A 269 -16.80 -3.20 5.19
CA HIS A 269 -17.21 -2.78 3.85
C HIS A 269 -18.34 -1.75 3.94
N PRO A 270 -18.28 -0.65 3.16
CA PRO A 270 -19.28 0.42 3.18
C PRO A 270 -20.68 -0.07 2.84
N ILE A 271 -20.79 -0.90 1.81
CA ILE A 271 -22.06 -1.47 1.36
C ILE A 271 -22.46 -2.61 2.29
N PRO A 272 -23.62 -2.53 2.97
CA PRO A 272 -24.10 -3.58 3.84
C PRO A 272 -24.17 -4.92 3.13
N HIS A 273 -23.85 -5.99 3.87
CA HIS A 273 -23.91 -7.38 3.41
C HIS A 273 -22.93 -7.79 2.31
N MET A 274 -22.09 -6.89 1.81
CA MET A 274 -21.06 -7.25 0.85
C MET A 274 -20.16 -8.33 1.48
N PRO A 275 -19.87 -9.46 0.79
CA PRO A 275 -18.83 -10.36 1.25
C PRO A 275 -17.51 -9.58 1.32
N GLN A 276 -16.70 -9.81 2.33
CA GLN A 276 -15.43 -9.11 2.51
C GLN A 276 -14.36 -10.04 3.08
N VAL A 277 -13.12 -9.71 2.77
CA VAL A 277 -11.93 -10.32 3.36
C VAL A 277 -11.61 -9.58 4.65
N VAL A 278 -11.37 -10.31 5.74
CA VAL A 278 -10.85 -9.80 7.01
C VAL A 278 -9.73 -10.72 7.52
N ASP A 279 -8.92 -10.23 8.47
CA ASP A 279 -7.84 -11.00 9.12
C ASP A 279 -6.87 -11.67 8.12
N ARG A 280 -6.54 -10.96 7.04
CA ARG A 280 -5.68 -11.49 5.97
C ARG A 280 -4.21 -11.50 6.38
N LEU A 281 -3.54 -12.61 6.06
CA LEU A 281 -2.09 -12.73 5.96
C LEU A 281 -1.71 -13.17 4.53
N PRO A 282 -0.63 -12.63 3.94
CA PRO A 282 0.24 -11.57 4.45
C PRO A 282 -0.46 -10.22 4.69
N ARG A 283 0.07 -9.45 5.65
CA ARG A 283 -0.38 -8.08 5.92
C ARG A 283 0.27 -7.11 4.94
N THR A 284 -0.42 -6.03 4.58
CA THR A 284 0.13 -5.01 3.66
C THR A 284 1.35 -4.30 4.25
N ASP A 285 1.40 -4.14 5.57
CA ASP A 285 2.50 -3.51 6.31
C ASP A 285 3.64 -4.48 6.68
N ALA A 286 3.53 -5.76 6.30
CA ALA A 286 4.57 -6.78 6.48
C ALA A 286 4.65 -7.65 5.21
N ASN A 287 4.89 -6.97 4.08
CA ASN A 287 4.77 -7.55 2.74
C ASN A 287 6.11 -7.97 2.10
N ASN A 288 7.23 -7.74 2.78
CA ASN A 288 8.58 -8.11 2.33
C ASN A 288 9.10 -9.30 3.14
N PHE A 289 9.87 -10.20 2.50
CA PHE A 289 10.45 -11.39 3.12
C PHE A 289 9.45 -12.31 3.82
N TYR A 290 8.23 -12.42 3.28
CA TYR A 290 7.20 -13.26 3.88
C TYR A 290 7.53 -14.75 3.72
N ALA A 291 7.61 -15.50 4.82
CA ALA A 291 7.95 -16.93 4.74
C ALA A 291 6.91 -17.70 3.92
N TYR A 292 7.31 -18.25 2.77
CA TYR A 292 6.41 -18.97 1.85
C TYR A 292 5.65 -20.13 2.52
N SER A 293 6.24 -20.75 3.54
CA SER A 293 5.63 -21.84 4.32
C SER A 293 4.40 -21.40 5.12
N ASN A 294 4.23 -20.11 5.38
CA ASN A 294 3.07 -19.59 6.09
C ASN A 294 1.81 -19.58 5.21
N GLY A 295 1.95 -19.66 3.89
CA GLY A 295 0.83 -19.63 2.95
C GLY A 295 0.11 -18.28 2.90
N ILE A 296 -1.11 -18.28 2.42
CA ILE A 296 -2.05 -17.15 2.53
C ILE A 296 -3.20 -17.62 3.41
N SER A 297 -3.67 -16.77 4.32
CA SER A 297 -4.85 -17.04 5.13
C SER A 297 -5.73 -15.81 5.21
N PHE A 298 -7.04 -15.99 5.25
CA PHE A 298 -8.00 -14.92 5.50
C PHE A 298 -9.33 -15.47 5.98
N THR A 299 -10.16 -14.58 6.52
CA THR A 299 -11.55 -14.86 6.82
C THR A 299 -12.42 -14.19 5.75
N ALA A 300 -13.23 -14.98 5.04
CA ALA A 300 -14.28 -14.48 4.18
C ALA A 300 -15.57 -14.35 5.00
N THR A 301 -16.16 -13.15 5.09
CA THR A 301 -17.34 -12.89 5.91
C THR A 301 -18.32 -11.94 5.23
N THR A 302 -19.62 -12.09 5.48
CA THR A 302 -20.64 -11.09 5.09
C THR A 302 -21.03 -10.16 6.25
N LEU A 303 -20.38 -10.33 7.41
CA LEU A 303 -20.73 -9.71 8.71
C LEU A 303 -22.20 -9.89 9.14
N THR A 304 -22.94 -10.74 8.45
CA THR A 304 -24.38 -10.97 8.62
C THR A 304 -24.68 -12.46 8.47
N THR A 305 -25.96 -12.82 8.35
CA THR A 305 -26.40 -14.20 8.10
C THR A 305 -26.30 -14.61 6.63
N ASN A 306 -25.91 -13.70 5.73
CA ASN A 306 -25.80 -13.99 4.31
C ASN A 306 -24.65 -14.97 4.04
N VAL A 307 -24.88 -15.88 3.10
CA VAL A 307 -23.98 -17.00 2.84
C VAL A 307 -23.06 -16.69 1.67
N ILE A 308 -21.77 -16.96 1.88
CA ILE A 308 -20.72 -16.89 0.85
C ILE A 308 -20.87 -18.08 -0.09
N ASN A 309 -20.81 -17.83 -1.39
CA ASN A 309 -20.74 -18.88 -2.38
C ASN A 309 -19.30 -19.42 -2.42
N THR A 310 -19.05 -20.51 -1.69
CA THR A 310 -17.71 -21.10 -1.58
C THR A 310 -17.10 -21.48 -2.93
N ASN A 311 -17.93 -21.88 -3.91
CA ASN A 311 -17.49 -22.19 -5.26
C ASN A 311 -17.08 -20.94 -6.07
N ALA A 312 -17.40 -19.75 -5.59
CA ALA A 312 -17.05 -18.47 -6.20
C ALA A 312 -15.88 -17.76 -5.50
N ILE A 313 -15.33 -18.33 -4.42
CA ILE A 313 -14.09 -17.84 -3.84
C ILE A 313 -12.98 -18.08 -4.88
N ARG A 314 -12.27 -17.01 -5.25
CA ARG A 314 -11.14 -17.08 -6.15
C ARG A 314 -9.90 -16.48 -5.52
N LEU A 315 -8.75 -17.11 -5.75
CA LEU A 315 -7.42 -16.57 -5.47
C LEU A 315 -6.61 -16.59 -6.76
N TYR A 316 -6.10 -15.43 -7.14
CA TYR A 316 -5.17 -15.27 -8.25
C TYR A 316 -3.81 -14.85 -7.71
N LEU A 317 -2.75 -15.49 -8.20
CA LEU A 317 -1.36 -15.13 -7.93
C LEU A 317 -0.67 -14.86 -9.26
N ASN A 318 -0.14 -13.65 -9.44
CA ASN A 318 0.49 -13.20 -10.69
C ASN A 318 -0.41 -13.46 -11.92
N GLY A 319 -1.73 -13.24 -11.75
CA GLY A 319 -2.75 -13.47 -12.78
C GLY A 319 -3.21 -14.92 -12.95
N ALA A 320 -2.52 -15.91 -12.37
CA ALA A 320 -2.91 -17.31 -12.44
C ALA A 320 -3.96 -17.67 -11.38
N ASP A 321 -5.06 -18.33 -11.79
CA ASP A 321 -6.07 -18.86 -10.87
C ASP A 321 -5.53 -20.09 -10.11
N VAL A 322 -5.35 -19.96 -8.80
CA VAL A 322 -4.86 -21.02 -7.91
C VAL A 322 -5.96 -21.51 -6.95
N SER A 323 -7.22 -21.20 -7.23
CA SER A 323 -8.35 -21.45 -6.34
C SER A 323 -8.59 -22.92 -6.01
N SER A 324 -8.12 -23.84 -6.87
CA SER A 324 -8.18 -25.28 -6.61
C SER A 324 -7.33 -25.71 -5.41
N GLY A 325 -6.39 -24.88 -4.97
CA GLY A 325 -5.54 -25.11 -3.79
C GLY A 325 -6.11 -24.55 -2.49
N LEU A 326 -7.30 -23.94 -2.50
CA LEU A 326 -7.91 -23.35 -1.31
C LEU A 326 -8.50 -24.43 -0.39
N ALA A 327 -8.18 -24.33 0.89
CA ALA A 327 -8.89 -25.04 1.95
C ALA A 327 -9.84 -24.07 2.67
N THR A 328 -11.07 -24.53 2.95
CA THR A 328 -12.08 -23.72 3.64
C THR A 328 -12.64 -24.45 4.85
N SER A 329 -12.93 -23.71 5.91
CA SER A 329 -13.57 -24.22 7.13
C SER A 329 -14.43 -23.12 7.78
N GLY A 330 -15.22 -23.46 8.79
CA GLY A 330 -16.11 -22.51 9.47
C GLY A 330 -17.54 -22.54 8.95
N THR A 331 -18.30 -21.48 9.21
CA THR A 331 -19.71 -21.38 8.81
C THR A 331 -19.83 -20.70 7.45
N ALA A 332 -20.94 -20.94 6.75
CA ALA A 332 -21.09 -20.46 5.38
C ALA A 332 -21.16 -18.91 5.27
N SER A 333 -21.38 -18.18 6.36
CA SER A 333 -21.32 -16.71 6.42
C SER A 333 -20.01 -16.16 6.99
N ASN A 334 -19.13 -17.03 7.50
CA ASN A 334 -17.84 -16.70 8.12
C ASN A 334 -16.87 -17.88 7.97
N LEU A 335 -16.13 -17.86 6.85
CA LEU A 335 -15.24 -18.94 6.42
C LEU A 335 -13.79 -18.57 6.66
N SER A 336 -13.06 -19.44 7.33
CA SER A 336 -11.59 -19.39 7.32
C SER A 336 -11.08 -20.06 6.05
N VAL A 337 -10.26 -19.35 5.28
CA VAL A 337 -9.71 -19.77 4.01
C VAL A 337 -8.19 -19.77 4.08
N THR A 338 -7.55 -20.83 3.59
CA THR A 338 -6.08 -20.94 3.54
C THR A 338 -5.59 -21.47 2.20
N PHE A 339 -4.35 -21.10 1.85
CA PHE A 339 -3.62 -21.55 0.67
C PHE A 339 -2.15 -21.78 1.02
N ASN A 340 -1.63 -22.99 0.84
CA ASN A 340 -0.24 -23.33 1.19
C ASN A 340 0.68 -23.53 -0.02
N GLY A 341 0.26 -23.11 -1.21
CA GLY A 341 0.96 -23.34 -2.48
C GLY A 341 1.93 -22.22 -2.89
N LEU A 342 2.44 -21.43 -1.95
CA LEU A 342 3.41 -20.38 -2.25
C LEU A 342 4.78 -21.00 -2.61
N THR A 343 5.40 -20.47 -3.65
CA THR A 343 6.80 -20.74 -4.02
C THR A 343 7.71 -19.76 -3.30
N SER A 344 8.85 -20.22 -2.80
CA SER A 344 9.91 -19.38 -2.20
C SER A 344 10.54 -18.42 -3.22
N ASN A 345 11.10 -17.30 -2.76
CA ASN A 345 11.85 -16.34 -3.57
C ASN A 345 11.07 -15.80 -4.78
N THR A 346 9.79 -15.56 -4.57
CA THR A 346 8.85 -15.13 -5.60
C THR A 346 8.14 -13.85 -5.15
N VAL A 347 8.01 -12.90 -6.08
CA VAL A 347 7.18 -11.69 -5.92
C VAL A 347 5.76 -12.01 -6.39
N TYR A 348 4.76 -11.61 -5.62
CA TYR A 348 3.34 -11.86 -5.88
C TYR A 348 2.54 -10.57 -5.98
N ASP A 349 1.83 -10.41 -7.09
CA ASP A 349 0.59 -9.63 -7.19
C ASP A 349 -0.58 -10.59 -6.92
N ALA A 350 -1.26 -10.40 -5.79
CA ALA A 350 -2.32 -11.28 -5.32
C ALA A 350 -3.70 -10.60 -5.40
N ARG A 351 -4.70 -11.39 -5.81
CA ARG A 351 -6.10 -10.94 -5.85
C ARG A 351 -7.03 -12.03 -5.33
N ILE A 352 -7.80 -11.70 -4.31
CA ILE A 352 -8.90 -12.52 -3.82
C ILE A 352 -10.21 -11.95 -4.37
N VAL A 353 -11.12 -12.80 -4.83
CA VAL A 353 -12.48 -12.40 -5.21
C VAL A 353 -13.46 -13.22 -4.39
N LEU A 354 -14.41 -12.55 -3.75
CA LEU A 354 -15.49 -13.19 -3.03
C LEU A 354 -16.81 -12.88 -3.72
N ALA A 355 -17.73 -13.85 -3.71
CA ALA A 355 -19.11 -13.62 -4.10
C ALA A 355 -20.07 -14.35 -3.17
N ASP A 356 -21.27 -13.80 -3.04
CA ASP A 356 -22.38 -14.46 -2.36
C ASP A 356 -23.43 -15.01 -3.34
N PHE A 357 -24.48 -15.62 -2.81
CA PHE A 357 -25.58 -16.16 -3.64
C PHE A 357 -26.52 -15.09 -4.23
N ALA A 358 -26.42 -13.85 -3.76
CA ALA A 358 -27.17 -12.72 -4.32
C ALA A 358 -26.43 -12.06 -5.50
N GLY A 359 -25.21 -12.52 -5.81
CA GLY A 359 -24.38 -11.99 -6.89
C GLY A 359 -23.58 -10.75 -6.50
N ARG A 360 -23.51 -10.40 -5.20
CA ARG A 360 -22.62 -9.35 -4.71
C ARG A 360 -21.19 -9.84 -4.74
N VAL A 361 -20.28 -9.00 -5.24
CA VAL A 361 -18.88 -9.33 -5.45
C VAL A 361 -18.00 -8.27 -4.82
N SER A 362 -16.96 -8.72 -4.11
CA SER A 362 -15.87 -7.86 -3.67
C SER A 362 -14.53 -8.42 -4.12
N THR A 363 -13.57 -7.52 -4.25
CA THR A 363 -12.20 -7.85 -4.62
C THR A 363 -11.28 -7.39 -3.50
N ASN A 364 -10.25 -8.20 -3.21
CA ASN A 364 -9.15 -7.83 -2.34
C ASN A 364 -7.82 -7.94 -3.09
N GLU A 365 -7.07 -6.85 -3.22
CA GLU A 365 -5.79 -6.80 -3.95
C GLU A 365 -4.65 -6.38 -3.03
N PHE A 366 -3.54 -7.11 -3.11
CA PHE A 366 -2.35 -6.85 -2.30
C PHE A 366 -1.12 -7.42 -2.98
N THR A 367 0.05 -6.93 -2.59
CA THR A 367 1.33 -7.41 -3.11
C THR A 367 2.23 -7.81 -1.97
N PHE A 368 3.03 -8.86 -2.17
CA PHE A 368 4.04 -9.29 -1.21
C PHE A 368 5.13 -10.09 -1.93
N ASP A 369 6.22 -10.39 -1.26
CA ASP A 369 7.20 -11.36 -1.76
C ASP A 369 7.55 -12.40 -0.71
N THR A 370 8.19 -13.46 -1.19
CA THR A 370 8.66 -14.59 -0.40
C THR A 370 10.17 -14.76 -0.48
N PHE A 371 10.90 -13.67 -0.75
CA PHE A 371 12.35 -13.73 -0.69
C PHE A 371 12.79 -14.14 0.70
N ASP A 372 13.86 -14.92 0.75
CA ASP A 372 14.59 -15.18 1.97
C ASP A 372 15.85 -14.32 1.97
N GLU A 373 16.18 -13.69 3.10
CA GLU A 373 17.38 -12.86 3.18
C GLU A 373 18.66 -13.66 2.90
N SER A 374 18.73 -14.92 3.37
CA SER A 374 19.88 -15.80 3.08
C SER A 374 19.95 -16.20 1.60
N PHE A 375 18.82 -16.18 0.88
CA PHE A 375 18.82 -16.34 -0.56
C PHE A 375 19.40 -15.10 -1.26
N LEU A 376 19.04 -13.90 -0.81
CA LEU A 376 19.61 -12.66 -1.34
C LEU A 376 21.13 -12.55 -1.10
N ASP A 377 21.62 -13.11 0.01
CA ASP A 377 23.04 -13.19 0.34
C ASP A 377 23.78 -14.36 -0.34
N SER A 378 23.08 -15.19 -1.12
CA SER A 378 23.70 -16.35 -1.78
C SER A 378 24.63 -15.93 -2.93
N PRO A 379 25.73 -16.65 -3.21
CA PRO A 379 26.73 -16.26 -4.22
C PRO A 379 26.20 -16.09 -5.66
N GLY A 380 25.02 -16.67 -5.95
CA GLY A 380 24.40 -16.57 -7.26
C GLY A 380 23.61 -15.27 -7.48
N VAL A 381 23.12 -14.66 -6.39
CA VAL A 381 22.32 -13.44 -6.42
C VAL A 381 23.25 -12.23 -6.35
N LYS A 382 22.97 -11.20 -7.15
CA LYS A 382 23.67 -9.91 -7.04
C LYS A 382 22.68 -8.85 -6.55
N VAL A 383 22.89 -8.37 -5.34
CA VAL A 383 22.17 -7.21 -4.79
C VAL A 383 23.03 -5.96 -4.98
N ILE A 384 22.43 -4.88 -5.46
CA ILE A 384 23.08 -3.59 -5.70
C ILE A 384 22.25 -2.52 -5.00
N GLU A 385 22.77 -1.96 -3.92
CA GLU A 385 22.15 -0.83 -3.22
C GLU A 385 22.08 0.39 -4.15
N ALA A 386 20.95 1.09 -4.20
CA ALA A 386 20.75 2.17 -5.17
C ALA A 386 21.71 3.35 -4.94
N GLU A 387 22.09 3.59 -3.68
CA GLU A 387 23.06 4.58 -3.26
C GLU A 387 24.53 4.18 -3.52
N ASP A 388 24.80 2.90 -3.83
CA ASP A 388 26.14 2.34 -4.09
C ASP A 388 26.52 2.41 -5.58
N TYR A 389 26.22 3.53 -6.23
CA TYR A 389 26.69 3.82 -7.57
C TYR A 389 28.19 4.13 -7.59
N ASN A 390 28.79 4.09 -8.79
CA ASN A 390 30.23 4.24 -9.01
C ASN A 390 30.79 5.53 -8.40
N TYR A 391 32.11 5.58 -8.23
CA TYR A 391 32.81 6.74 -7.70
C TYR A 391 34.11 7.01 -8.43
N ASN A 392 34.67 8.21 -8.25
CA ASN A 392 35.97 8.59 -8.77
C ASN A 392 36.19 8.20 -10.26
N SER A 393 35.19 8.48 -11.10
CA SER A 393 35.21 8.21 -12.55
C SER A 393 35.27 6.71 -12.89
N GLY A 394 34.29 5.94 -12.42
CA GLY A 394 34.09 4.53 -12.77
C GLY A 394 34.70 3.52 -11.80
N GLN A 395 35.32 3.95 -10.70
CA GLN A 395 35.73 3.04 -9.62
C GLN A 395 34.51 2.44 -8.92
N PHE A 396 34.69 1.23 -8.40
CA PHE A 396 33.65 0.48 -7.73
C PHE A 396 34.24 -0.50 -6.72
N GLN A 397 33.41 -0.96 -5.79
CA GLN A 397 33.66 -2.08 -4.90
C GLN A 397 32.68 -3.20 -5.30
N ASP A 398 33.17 -4.40 -5.54
CA ASP A 398 32.30 -5.56 -5.76
C ASP A 398 31.90 -6.16 -4.40
N ASN A 399 30.60 -6.30 -4.16
CA ASN A 399 30.03 -6.77 -2.88
C ASN A 399 30.57 -5.99 -1.67
N PRO A 400 30.34 -4.66 -1.60
CA PRO A 400 30.76 -3.87 -0.44
C PRO A 400 30.13 -4.42 0.84
N PRO A 401 30.79 -4.26 2.00
CA PRO A 401 30.12 -4.47 3.28
C PRO A 401 28.93 -3.50 3.42
N PRO A 402 27.98 -3.75 4.34
CA PRO A 402 26.94 -2.79 4.68
C PRO A 402 27.52 -1.38 4.88
N ALA A 403 26.95 -0.39 4.18
CA ALA A 403 27.43 0.98 4.15
C ALA A 403 28.86 1.19 3.58
N GLY A 404 29.41 0.28 2.78
CA GLY A 404 30.79 0.34 2.28
C GLY A 404 31.14 1.49 1.31
N TYR A 405 30.14 2.16 0.75
CA TYR A 405 30.30 3.36 -0.08
C TYR A 405 30.10 4.68 0.72
N TYR A 406 30.02 4.62 2.05
CA TYR A 406 29.80 5.81 2.87
C TYR A 406 30.88 6.86 2.62
N GLY A 407 30.47 8.08 2.25
CA GLY A 407 31.37 9.20 2.01
C GLY A 407 32.22 9.13 0.74
N VAL A 408 32.08 8.12 -0.12
CA VAL A 408 32.74 8.11 -1.42
C VAL A 408 32.07 9.10 -2.38
N VAL A 409 32.82 9.59 -3.37
CA VAL A 409 32.40 10.73 -4.21
C VAL A 409 32.31 10.31 -5.68
N GLY A 410 31.13 10.47 -6.26
CA GLY A 410 30.90 10.23 -7.69
C GLY A 410 31.32 11.42 -8.55
N ALA A 411 31.80 11.14 -9.75
CA ALA A 411 32.06 12.13 -10.78
C ALA A 411 30.78 12.39 -11.60
N PRO A 412 30.22 13.62 -11.59
CA PRO A 412 29.07 13.97 -12.42
C PRO A 412 29.31 13.69 -13.91
N ALA A 413 28.27 13.28 -14.62
CA ALA A 413 28.28 12.86 -16.03
C ALA A 413 29.12 11.61 -16.35
N ILE A 414 29.72 10.95 -15.35
CA ILE A 414 30.43 9.67 -15.48
C ILE A 414 29.79 8.61 -14.59
N ASP A 415 29.71 8.88 -13.28
CA ASP A 415 29.17 7.95 -12.28
C ASP A 415 27.67 8.13 -12.07
N TYR A 416 27.20 9.37 -12.17
CA TYR A 416 25.78 9.73 -12.08
C TYR A 416 25.48 11.01 -12.89
N PHE A 417 24.21 11.27 -13.13
CA PHE A 417 23.68 12.56 -13.55
C PHE A 417 22.46 12.89 -12.69
N ASP A 418 22.49 14.09 -12.11
CA ASP A 418 21.43 14.67 -11.30
C ASP A 418 21.07 16.04 -11.89
N ARG A 419 19.80 16.41 -11.87
CA ARG A 419 19.31 17.70 -12.35
C ARG A 419 19.69 18.83 -11.39
N SER A 420 19.73 18.54 -10.10
CA SER A 420 20.24 19.44 -9.08
C SER A 420 21.75 19.58 -9.22
N THR A 421 22.23 20.80 -9.04
CA THR A 421 23.67 21.10 -8.90
C THR A 421 24.08 21.28 -7.44
N SER A 422 23.17 21.00 -6.51
CA SER A 422 23.39 21.07 -5.06
C SER A 422 23.42 19.67 -4.48
N ALA A 423 24.34 19.45 -3.53
CA ALA A 423 24.50 18.17 -2.84
C ALA A 423 23.17 17.70 -2.23
N GLY A 424 22.93 16.39 -2.29
CA GLY A 424 21.73 15.75 -1.74
C GLY A 424 20.41 16.22 -2.37
N SER A 425 20.43 16.65 -3.62
CA SER A 425 19.29 17.20 -4.37
C SER A 425 18.59 18.31 -3.57
N GLY A 426 19.41 19.25 -3.08
CA GLY A 426 18.97 20.39 -2.29
C GLY A 426 18.45 20.06 -0.88
N ALA A 427 18.72 18.85 -0.36
CA ALA A 427 18.58 18.52 1.05
C ALA A 427 19.90 18.01 1.62
N ALA A 428 19.98 17.88 2.95
CA ALA A 428 21.14 17.27 3.60
C ALA A 428 21.33 15.84 3.06
N PRO A 429 22.47 15.54 2.40
CA PRO A 429 22.84 14.18 2.03
C PRO A 429 23.34 13.42 3.27
N GLU A 430 22.86 12.20 3.47
CA GLU A 430 23.18 11.43 4.67
C GLU A 430 24.19 10.30 4.43
N TYR A 431 24.40 9.90 3.16
CA TYR A 431 25.31 8.81 2.80
C TYR A 431 26.49 9.29 1.95
N ARG A 432 26.20 10.09 0.90
CA ARG A 432 27.19 10.59 -0.07
C ARG A 432 27.24 12.10 -0.03
N ALA A 433 27.95 12.61 0.98
CA ALA A 433 27.84 13.99 1.45
C ALA A 433 28.10 15.08 0.41
N THR A 434 28.85 14.79 -0.65
CA THR A 434 29.23 15.75 -1.69
C THR A 434 28.51 15.54 -3.01
N ASP A 435 27.87 14.39 -3.21
CA ASP A 435 27.23 14.07 -4.47
C ASP A 435 25.90 14.80 -4.59
N PHE A 436 25.52 15.16 -5.82
CA PHE A 436 24.23 15.82 -6.07
C PHE A 436 23.05 14.89 -5.84
N VAL A 437 23.25 13.57 -6.01
CA VAL A 437 22.23 12.56 -5.76
C VAL A 437 21.73 12.62 -4.32
N GLY A 438 20.40 12.75 -4.17
CA GLY A 438 19.74 12.68 -2.88
C GLY A 438 19.88 11.31 -2.24
N THR A 439 20.56 11.23 -1.10
CA THR A 439 20.64 10.01 -0.27
C THR A 439 20.12 10.29 1.14
N GLN A 440 19.36 9.35 1.70
CA GLN A 440 18.88 9.41 3.09
C GLN A 440 18.92 8.04 3.74
N ALA A 441 19.09 8.01 5.07
CA ALA A 441 18.92 6.82 5.88
C ALA A 441 17.43 6.55 6.03
N GLY A 442 16.99 5.36 5.60
CA GLY A 442 15.61 4.98 5.76
C GLY A 442 14.63 5.85 4.97
N THR A 443 13.34 5.66 5.22
CA THR A 443 12.31 6.48 4.57
C THR A 443 11.66 7.50 5.49
N ALA A 444 12.21 8.71 5.55
CA ALA A 444 11.47 9.85 6.07
C ALA A 444 10.59 10.46 4.97
N GLU A 445 9.35 9.98 4.81
CA GLU A 445 8.29 10.91 4.41
C GLU A 445 7.85 11.63 5.68
N GLU A 446 7.59 12.91 5.53
CA GLU A 446 7.00 13.79 6.53
C GLU A 446 5.56 13.30 6.82
N ILE A 447 5.43 12.19 7.55
CA ILE A 447 4.30 12.00 8.42
C ILE A 447 4.66 12.83 9.64
N ASP A 448 4.23 14.08 9.65
CA ASP A 448 4.31 14.89 10.85
C ASP A 448 3.23 14.38 11.81
N ILE A 449 3.56 13.33 12.57
CA ILE A 449 2.69 12.75 13.62
C ILE A 449 2.85 13.55 14.92
N GLY A 450 3.42 14.77 14.86
CA GLY A 450 3.82 15.51 16.04
C GLY A 450 5.09 14.94 16.70
N PRO A 451 5.48 15.48 17.87
CA PRO A 451 6.76 15.18 18.51
C PRO A 451 6.89 13.70 18.91
N GLY A 452 7.95 13.04 18.44
CA GLY A 452 8.29 11.64 18.75
C GLY A 452 8.09 10.63 17.61
N SER A 453 7.89 11.10 16.37
CA SER A 453 7.68 10.22 15.20
C SER A 453 8.86 9.26 14.96
N PRO A 454 8.62 7.94 14.81
CA PRO A 454 9.68 6.98 14.51
C PRO A 454 10.17 7.15 13.06
N VAL A 455 11.45 6.83 12.84
CA VAL A 455 11.98 6.58 11.49
C VAL A 455 11.20 5.40 10.92
N ILE A 456 10.38 5.63 9.90
CA ILE A 456 9.63 4.57 9.22
C ILE A 456 10.52 4.06 8.10
N ASN A 457 10.91 2.79 8.14
CA ASN A 457 11.69 2.16 7.07
C ASN A 457 10.88 1.07 6.41
N ASP A 458 11.32 0.67 5.21
CA ASP A 458 11.17 -0.70 4.75
C ASP A 458 11.72 -1.67 5.83
N THR A 459 11.51 -2.97 5.66
CA THR A 459 12.12 -3.97 6.55
C THR A 459 13.63 -3.85 6.51
N ILE A 460 14.25 -3.48 7.64
CA ILE A 460 15.72 -3.43 7.74
C ILE A 460 16.25 -4.87 7.65
N ARG A 461 17.01 -5.16 6.59
CA ARG A 461 17.66 -6.45 6.36
C ARG A 461 18.65 -6.76 7.48
N GLN A 462 18.72 -8.03 7.85
CA GLN A 462 19.50 -8.57 8.95
C GLN A 462 20.98 -8.18 8.87
N LYS A 463 21.56 -8.09 7.67
CA LYS A 463 22.97 -7.67 7.47
C LYS A 463 23.26 -6.25 7.98
N TYR A 464 22.27 -5.35 8.00
CA TYR A 464 22.39 -4.00 8.57
C TYR A 464 21.98 -3.97 10.04
N ALA A 465 20.88 -4.63 10.38
CA ALA A 465 20.35 -4.66 11.75
C ALA A 465 21.37 -5.26 12.75
N LEU A 466 22.12 -6.29 12.36
CA LEU A 466 23.17 -6.89 13.20
C LEU A 466 24.34 -5.95 13.51
N LEU A 467 24.52 -4.91 12.70
CA LEU A 467 25.61 -3.93 12.82
C LEU A 467 25.12 -2.59 13.38
N ASP A 468 23.82 -2.47 13.73
CA ASP A 468 23.18 -1.21 14.11
C ASP A 468 23.39 -0.10 13.05
N LEU A 469 23.33 -0.50 11.77
CA LEU A 469 23.46 0.40 10.63
C LEU A 469 22.10 0.68 9.99
N PHE A 470 21.96 1.87 9.42
CA PHE A 470 20.85 2.20 8.55
C PHE A 470 21.02 1.57 7.17
N GLU A 471 19.90 1.24 6.55
CA GLU A 471 19.81 1.13 5.09
C GLU A 471 19.56 2.51 4.50
N TYR A 472 20.28 2.81 3.43
CA TYR A 472 20.13 4.07 2.73
C TYR A 472 19.34 3.83 1.45
N GLN A 473 18.95 4.93 0.82
CA GLN A 473 18.18 4.92 -0.41
C GLN A 473 18.54 6.14 -1.23
N VAL A 474 18.21 6.09 -2.52
CA VAL A 474 18.19 7.26 -3.38
C VAL A 474 16.80 7.89 -3.37
N ARG A 475 16.74 9.21 -3.24
CA ARG A 475 15.51 10.00 -3.13
C ARG A 475 15.59 11.26 -3.96
N ARG A 476 14.48 12.00 -4.01
CA ARG A 476 14.41 13.30 -4.70
C ARG A 476 14.91 13.20 -6.14
N THR A 477 14.60 12.08 -6.78
CA THR A 477 14.94 11.84 -8.17
C THR A 477 14.05 12.65 -9.10
N GLU A 478 14.54 12.88 -10.31
CA GLU A 478 13.85 13.60 -11.38
C GLU A 478 13.96 12.88 -12.74
N GLY A 479 13.04 13.21 -13.65
CA GLY A 479 13.02 12.64 -15.00
C GLY A 479 14.32 12.88 -15.79
N GLY A 480 14.93 11.80 -16.26
CA GLY A 480 16.18 11.76 -17.03
C GLY A 480 17.46 11.65 -16.20
N GLU A 481 17.37 11.61 -14.87
CA GLU A 481 18.51 11.33 -14.01
C GLU A 481 18.97 9.88 -14.14
N TRP A 482 20.24 9.61 -13.83
CA TRP A 482 20.77 8.26 -13.90
C TRP A 482 21.95 8.03 -12.97
N MET A 483 22.16 6.76 -12.61
CA MET A 483 23.32 6.30 -11.86
C MET A 483 23.92 5.04 -12.51
N ASN A 484 25.25 4.94 -12.50
CA ASN A 484 26.00 3.81 -13.03
C ASN A 484 26.48 2.89 -11.90
N TYR A 485 26.33 1.58 -12.11
CA TYR A 485 26.73 0.54 -11.18
C TYR A 485 27.63 -0.49 -11.87
N THR A 486 28.92 -0.45 -11.58
CA THR A 486 29.87 -1.47 -12.01
C THR A 486 29.93 -2.58 -10.97
N ARG A 487 29.72 -3.83 -11.39
CA ARG A 487 29.82 -5.03 -10.54
C ARG A 487 30.42 -6.19 -11.33
N VAL A 488 30.89 -7.21 -10.62
CA VAL A 488 31.30 -8.49 -11.21
C VAL A 488 30.13 -9.46 -11.16
N PHE A 489 29.65 -9.89 -12.32
CA PHE A 489 28.54 -10.83 -12.46
C PHE A 489 29.04 -12.24 -12.74
N SER A 490 28.38 -13.23 -12.14
CA SER A 490 28.53 -14.63 -12.55
C SER A 490 28.00 -14.79 -13.98
N ASN A 491 28.49 -15.79 -14.72
CA ASN A 491 27.98 -16.08 -16.05
C ASN A 491 26.61 -16.77 -15.96
N ALA A 492 25.55 -15.95 -15.90
CA ALA A 492 24.17 -16.41 -15.79
C ALA A 492 23.22 -15.49 -16.56
N SER A 493 22.02 -15.99 -16.80
CA SER A 493 20.86 -15.14 -17.13
C SER A 493 20.18 -14.75 -15.83
N TYR A 494 19.73 -13.50 -15.72
CA TYR A 494 19.12 -12.96 -14.52
C TYR A 494 17.70 -12.46 -14.78
N ASN A 495 16.80 -12.76 -13.86
CA ASN A 495 15.60 -11.95 -13.64
C ASN A 495 15.99 -10.80 -12.70
N VAL A 496 15.68 -9.57 -13.09
CA VAL A 496 16.07 -8.39 -12.31
C VAL A 496 14.84 -7.75 -11.70
N TYR A 497 14.93 -7.35 -10.44
CA TYR A 497 13.90 -6.64 -9.72
C TYR A 497 14.46 -5.35 -9.15
N LEU A 498 13.65 -4.30 -9.13
CA LEU A 498 13.92 -3.05 -8.43
C LEU A 498 13.01 -2.96 -7.21
N ARG A 499 13.60 -2.79 -6.02
CA ARG A 499 12.87 -2.44 -4.79
C ARG A 499 12.69 -0.92 -4.76
N VAL A 500 11.45 -0.46 -4.91
CA VAL A 500 11.12 0.96 -5.15
C VAL A 500 9.76 1.32 -4.55
N ALA A 501 9.65 2.56 -4.09
CA ALA A 501 8.40 3.20 -3.71
C ALA A 501 8.17 4.44 -4.59
N CYS A 502 6.93 4.71 -4.98
CA CYS A 502 6.64 5.77 -5.94
C CYS A 502 5.24 6.36 -5.76
N ARG A 503 5.11 7.68 -5.82
CA ARG A 503 3.84 8.40 -5.69
C ARG A 503 3.11 8.60 -7.01
N ALA A 504 3.80 8.42 -8.13
CA ALA A 504 3.21 8.57 -9.46
C ALA A 504 3.81 7.53 -10.41
N PRO A 505 3.01 6.78 -11.18
CA PRO A 505 3.54 5.72 -12.04
C PRO A 505 4.62 6.24 -12.99
N GLN A 506 5.74 5.54 -13.07
CA GLN A 506 6.92 5.94 -13.84
C GLN A 506 7.61 4.73 -14.47
N VAL A 507 8.35 4.98 -15.54
CA VAL A 507 9.21 3.99 -16.16
C VAL A 507 10.63 4.26 -15.73
N VAL A 508 11.37 3.22 -15.34
CA VAL A 508 12.82 3.31 -15.07
C VAL A 508 13.52 2.33 -16.02
N SER A 509 14.48 2.79 -16.81
CA SER A 509 15.23 1.90 -17.71
C SER A 509 16.43 1.31 -17.00
N LEU A 510 16.74 0.06 -17.35
CA LEU A 510 18.02 -0.55 -17.04
C LEU A 510 18.76 -0.78 -18.35
N ASP A 511 19.96 -0.24 -18.45
CA ASP A 511 20.78 -0.33 -19.64
C ASP A 511 22.17 -0.88 -19.28
N LYS A 512 22.81 -1.57 -20.21
CA LYS A 512 24.23 -1.92 -20.13
C LYS A 512 25.05 -0.79 -20.73
N VAL A 513 26.05 -0.27 -20.01
CA VAL A 513 27.03 0.65 -20.60
C VAL A 513 27.98 -0.13 -21.51
N THR A 514 28.08 0.29 -22.77
CA THR A 514 28.84 -0.42 -23.82
C THR A 514 30.16 0.25 -24.20
N SER A 515 30.32 1.54 -23.88
CA SER A 515 31.61 2.25 -23.97
C SER A 515 32.39 2.15 -22.66
N ASP A 516 33.54 2.83 -22.59
CA ASP A 516 34.32 2.96 -21.36
C ASP A 516 33.49 3.64 -20.25
N PRO A 517 33.21 2.96 -19.11
CA PRO A 517 32.41 3.50 -18.01
C PRO A 517 33.16 4.55 -17.18
N SER A 518 34.45 4.78 -17.42
CA SER A 518 35.24 5.84 -16.78
C SER A 518 35.21 7.18 -17.54
N GLN A 519 34.55 7.22 -18.70
CA GLN A 519 34.48 8.41 -19.56
C GLN A 519 33.08 9.03 -19.55
N ILE A 520 32.99 10.31 -19.92
CA ILE A 520 31.73 11.00 -20.20
C ILE A 520 31.11 10.50 -21.52
N ASN A 521 29.85 10.87 -21.79
CA ASN A 521 29.14 10.58 -23.05
C ASN A 521 29.07 9.08 -23.40
N GLN A 522 28.80 8.27 -22.39
CA GLN A 522 28.78 6.82 -22.51
C GLN A 522 27.65 6.35 -23.44
N SER A 523 27.93 5.33 -24.25
CA SER A 523 26.92 4.61 -25.01
C SER A 523 26.32 3.49 -24.18
N THR A 524 25.03 3.22 -24.38
CA THR A 524 24.29 2.18 -23.66
C THR A 524 23.49 1.29 -24.61
N ALA A 525 23.17 0.08 -24.14
CA ALA A 525 22.26 -0.85 -24.79
C ALA A 525 21.19 -1.32 -23.79
N SER A 526 19.92 -1.27 -24.19
CA SER A 526 18.81 -1.58 -23.27
C SER A 526 18.81 -3.03 -22.81
N LEU A 527 18.59 -3.23 -21.51
CA LEU A 527 18.34 -4.52 -20.88
C LEU A 527 16.85 -4.73 -20.58
N GLY A 528 16.08 -3.65 -20.45
CA GLY A 528 14.64 -3.65 -20.23
C GLY A 528 14.17 -2.41 -19.48
N VAL A 529 12.92 -2.45 -19.03
CA VAL A 529 12.30 -1.38 -18.25
C VAL A 529 11.55 -1.92 -17.02
N PHE A 530 11.62 -1.18 -15.92
CA PHE A 530 10.75 -1.32 -14.77
C PHE A 530 9.54 -0.42 -14.98
N ASN A 531 8.35 -1.01 -15.10
CA ASN A 531 7.08 -0.27 -15.10
C ASN A 531 6.66 -0.06 -13.64
N VAL A 532 7.19 0.96 -12.99
CA VAL A 532 6.97 1.24 -11.57
C VAL A 532 5.55 1.80 -11.39
N PRO A 533 4.65 1.07 -10.71
CA PRO A 533 3.31 1.59 -10.43
C PRO A 533 3.39 2.63 -9.31
N SER A 534 2.30 3.39 -9.12
CA SER A 534 2.17 4.14 -7.87
C SER A 534 1.97 3.17 -6.71
N THR A 535 2.77 3.33 -5.67
CA THR A 535 2.57 2.72 -4.36
C THR A 535 1.91 3.70 -3.38
N GLY A 536 1.51 4.88 -3.88
CA GLY A 536 0.82 5.93 -3.14
C GLY A 536 1.72 6.78 -2.24
N MET A 537 2.84 6.23 -1.77
CA MET A 537 3.75 6.85 -0.78
C MET A 537 5.20 6.50 -1.10
N LEU A 538 6.16 7.29 -0.59
CA LEU A 538 7.59 6.96 -0.73
C LEU A 538 8.11 5.99 0.35
N LEU A 539 7.22 5.47 1.20
CA LEU A 539 7.52 4.47 2.25
C LEU A 539 7.03 3.07 1.88
N ASN A 540 6.07 2.98 0.95
CA ASN A 540 5.42 1.72 0.60
C ASN A 540 6.19 1.06 -0.55
N TYR A 541 7.24 0.34 -0.20
CA TYR A 541 8.10 -0.31 -1.18
C TYR A 541 7.47 -1.58 -1.73
N ARG A 542 7.72 -1.83 -3.02
CA ARG A 542 7.46 -3.10 -3.69
C ARG A 542 8.63 -3.51 -4.57
N TYR A 543 8.70 -4.80 -4.88
CA TYR A 543 9.52 -5.26 -5.99
C TYR A 543 8.79 -5.01 -7.32
N VAL A 544 9.49 -4.44 -8.28
CA VAL A 544 9.04 -4.24 -9.66
C VAL A 544 9.96 -5.06 -10.57
N PRO A 545 9.44 -6.01 -11.36
CA PRO A 545 10.27 -6.79 -12.26
C PRO A 545 10.73 -5.97 -13.47
N LEU A 546 11.92 -6.28 -13.97
CA LEU A 546 12.40 -5.79 -15.26
C LEU A 546 11.67 -6.55 -16.36
N THR A 547 11.09 -5.80 -17.29
CA THR A 547 10.35 -6.33 -18.43
C THR A 547 10.94 -5.92 -19.76
N ASP A 548 10.74 -6.76 -20.78
CA ASP A 548 11.05 -6.43 -22.17
C ASP A 548 9.97 -5.50 -22.76
N ALA A 549 10.13 -5.13 -24.04
CA ALA A 549 9.17 -4.26 -24.73
C ALA A 549 7.76 -4.86 -24.87
N ASN A 550 7.59 -6.17 -24.64
CA ASN A 550 6.30 -6.86 -24.69
C ASN A 550 5.67 -7.03 -23.31
N GLY A 551 6.33 -6.57 -22.24
CA GLY A 551 5.88 -6.73 -20.86
C GLY A 551 6.20 -8.09 -20.23
N ALA A 552 6.98 -8.94 -20.91
CA ALA A 552 7.46 -10.20 -20.34
C ALA A 552 8.72 -9.97 -19.49
N LEU A 553 9.03 -10.87 -18.54
CA LEU A 553 10.27 -10.77 -17.76
C LEU A 553 11.50 -10.72 -18.68
N ALA A 554 12.35 -9.71 -18.49
CA ALA A 554 13.55 -9.55 -19.28
C ALA A 554 14.65 -10.52 -18.81
N ALA A 555 15.19 -11.32 -19.74
CA ALA A 555 16.33 -12.19 -19.49
C ALA A 555 17.65 -11.41 -19.64
N VAL A 556 18.24 -11.00 -18.52
CA VAL A 556 19.46 -10.19 -18.51
C VAL A 556 20.69 -11.08 -18.51
N ASN A 557 21.41 -11.12 -19.64
CA ASN A 557 22.64 -11.91 -19.79
C ASN A 557 23.87 -11.02 -19.59
N VAL A 558 24.49 -11.12 -18.41
CA VAL A 558 25.70 -10.39 -18.03
C VAL A 558 26.69 -11.34 -17.37
N SER A 559 27.98 -11.11 -17.57
CA SER A 559 29.05 -11.98 -17.05
C SER A 559 30.36 -11.19 -16.91
N GLY A 560 31.13 -11.44 -15.85
CA GLY A 560 32.32 -10.67 -15.55
C GLY A 560 31.99 -9.23 -15.14
N THR A 561 32.98 -8.35 -15.21
CA THR A 561 32.81 -6.94 -14.86
C THR A 561 31.95 -6.23 -15.90
N ASN A 562 30.78 -5.73 -15.49
CA ASN A 562 29.90 -4.93 -16.34
C ASN A 562 29.39 -3.72 -15.56
N THR A 563 29.14 -2.64 -16.29
CA THR A 563 28.45 -1.46 -15.76
C THR A 563 27.03 -1.46 -16.28
N VAL A 564 26.06 -1.39 -15.36
CA VAL A 564 24.65 -1.16 -15.67
C VAL A 564 24.26 0.25 -15.26
N ARG A 565 23.39 0.89 -16.03
CA ARG A 565 22.85 2.22 -15.78
C ARG A 565 21.37 2.10 -15.44
N LEU A 566 20.98 2.69 -14.32
CA LEU A 566 19.59 2.89 -13.96
C LEU A 566 19.20 4.32 -14.34
N THR A 567 18.23 4.51 -15.24
CA THR A 567 17.79 5.83 -15.70
C THR A 567 16.34 6.07 -15.34
N LEU A 568 16.07 7.17 -14.66
CA LEU A 568 14.72 7.63 -14.32
C LEU A 568 14.06 8.12 -15.61
N GLY A 569 12.95 7.51 -16.01
CA GLY A 569 12.29 7.82 -17.26
C GLY A 569 11.51 9.13 -17.24
N GLY A 570 11.13 9.58 -18.43
CA GLY A 570 10.30 10.77 -18.63
C GLY A 570 11.06 12.10 -18.59
N PRO A 571 10.45 13.18 -19.10
CA PRO A 571 11.00 14.53 -19.00
C PRO A 571 10.92 15.04 -17.56
N GLN A 572 11.79 16.00 -17.21
CA GLN A 572 11.72 16.73 -15.95
C GLN A 572 10.41 17.51 -15.86
N THR A 573 9.43 16.91 -15.23
CA THR A 573 8.11 17.48 -14.96
C THR A 573 7.76 17.25 -13.51
N ASN A 574 6.74 17.95 -13.03
CA ASN A 574 6.32 17.81 -11.65
C ASN A 574 5.92 16.35 -11.30
N VAL A 575 5.41 15.57 -12.26
CA VAL A 575 5.02 14.15 -12.05
C VAL A 575 6.24 13.25 -11.76
N THR A 576 7.38 13.57 -12.37
CA THR A 576 8.63 12.82 -12.24
C THR A 576 9.56 13.39 -11.17
N GLN A 577 9.22 14.54 -10.57
CA GLN A 577 10.09 15.23 -9.62
C GLN A 577 9.74 14.84 -8.17
N TYR A 578 10.71 14.24 -7.48
CA TYR A 578 10.64 13.89 -6.05
C TYR A 578 9.49 12.93 -5.72
N THR A 579 9.13 12.09 -6.68
CA THR A 579 8.00 11.15 -6.59
C THR A 579 8.46 9.70 -6.50
N MET A 580 9.75 9.42 -6.36
CA MET A 580 10.30 8.07 -6.26
C MET A 580 11.40 7.98 -5.19
N ALA A 581 11.44 6.83 -4.52
CA ALA A 581 12.53 6.39 -3.65
C ALA A 581 13.03 5.01 -4.12
N LEU A 582 14.32 4.92 -4.43
CA LEU A 582 14.97 3.70 -4.91
C LEU A 582 15.75 3.07 -3.75
N ASN A 583 15.47 1.80 -3.44
CA ASN A 583 16.15 1.08 -2.38
C ASN A 583 17.32 0.25 -2.97
N TYR A 584 17.03 -0.84 -3.68
CA TYR A 584 18.08 -1.67 -4.29
C TYR A 584 17.58 -2.45 -5.51
N LEU A 585 18.53 -2.89 -6.33
CA LEU A 585 18.33 -3.85 -7.41
C LEU A 585 18.69 -5.26 -6.94
N VAL A 586 17.93 -6.26 -7.37
CA VAL A 586 18.23 -7.68 -7.16
C VAL A 586 18.29 -8.39 -8.50
N PHE A 587 19.45 -8.95 -8.82
CA PHE A 587 19.65 -9.82 -9.97
C PHE A 587 19.58 -11.26 -9.47
N VAL A 588 18.44 -11.89 -9.69
CA VAL A 588 18.18 -13.29 -9.33
C VAL A 588 18.59 -14.17 -10.51
N PRO A 589 19.57 -15.06 -10.37
CA PRO A 589 19.96 -15.94 -11.46
C PRO A 589 18.76 -16.82 -11.82
N VAL A 590 18.42 -16.84 -13.10
CA VAL A 590 17.49 -17.84 -13.62
C VAL A 590 18.18 -19.18 -13.42
N THR A 591 17.68 -19.97 -12.48
CA THR A 591 18.17 -21.31 -12.23
C THR A 591 17.93 -22.15 -13.48
N VAL A 592 18.94 -22.25 -14.33
CA VAL A 592 18.99 -23.31 -15.33
C VAL A 592 19.31 -24.57 -14.53
N PRO A 593 18.43 -25.58 -14.48
CA PRO A 593 18.75 -26.84 -13.83
C PRO A 593 20.11 -27.31 -14.35
N GLU A 594 21.02 -27.69 -13.45
CA GLU A 594 22.37 -28.15 -13.83
C GLU A 594 22.27 -29.19 -14.93
N ILE A 595 21.26 -30.05 -14.80
CA ILE A 595 20.85 -31.06 -15.75
C ILE A 595 19.35 -30.87 -16.02
N ALA A 596 18.97 -30.82 -17.29
CA ALA A 596 17.57 -30.83 -17.70
C ALA A 596 17.33 -31.95 -18.71
N LEU A 597 16.21 -32.64 -18.57
CA LEU A 597 15.70 -33.53 -19.61
C LEU A 597 14.95 -32.70 -20.64
N LEU A 598 15.34 -32.82 -21.90
CA LEU A 598 14.59 -32.29 -23.03
C LEU A 598 13.87 -33.43 -23.74
N SER A 599 12.69 -33.15 -24.29
CA SER A 599 11.90 -34.12 -25.04
C SER A 599 11.40 -33.57 -26.37
N SER A 600 11.13 -34.46 -27.32
CA SER A 600 10.51 -34.16 -28.61
C SER A 600 9.63 -35.33 -29.06
N SER A 601 8.59 -35.07 -29.85
CA SER A 601 7.82 -36.11 -30.55
C SER A 601 8.50 -36.61 -31.83
N ASP A 602 9.52 -35.91 -32.30
CA ASP A 602 10.30 -36.23 -33.50
C ASP A 602 11.81 -36.21 -33.17
N VAL A 603 12.53 -37.26 -33.57
CA VAL A 603 13.98 -37.39 -33.37
C VAL A 603 14.77 -36.26 -34.05
N ALA A 604 14.25 -35.73 -35.16
CA ALA A 604 14.81 -34.61 -35.91
C ALA A 604 14.19 -33.25 -35.54
N GLY A 605 13.19 -33.25 -34.65
CA GLY A 605 12.47 -32.04 -34.22
C GLY A 605 13.20 -31.22 -33.16
N SER A 606 12.58 -30.10 -32.79
CA SER A 606 13.04 -29.23 -31.70
C SER A 606 12.80 -29.89 -30.35
N PHE A 607 13.83 -29.93 -29.52
CA PHE A 607 13.76 -30.45 -28.16
C PHE A 607 13.44 -29.32 -27.17
N THR A 608 12.42 -29.52 -26.33
CA THR A 608 12.02 -28.56 -25.27
C THR A 608 12.13 -29.22 -23.90
N ALA A 609 12.23 -28.42 -22.83
CA ALA A 609 12.30 -28.94 -21.47
C ALA A 609 11.07 -29.83 -21.14
N ASP A 610 11.33 -31.01 -20.59
CA ASP A 610 10.28 -31.93 -20.13
C ASP A 610 10.06 -31.72 -18.63
N ASN A 611 9.20 -30.76 -18.29
CA ASN A 611 8.94 -30.36 -16.91
C ASN A 611 8.24 -31.45 -16.07
N SER A 612 7.84 -32.56 -16.69
CA SER A 612 7.33 -33.74 -15.97
C SER A 612 8.44 -34.64 -15.42
N ALA A 613 9.71 -34.36 -15.76
CA ALA A 613 10.85 -35.14 -15.33
C ALA A 613 11.29 -34.80 -13.90
N THR A 614 11.46 -35.83 -13.07
CA THR A 614 12.16 -35.75 -11.77
C THR A 614 13.60 -36.21 -11.95
N ILE A 615 14.58 -35.39 -11.61
CA ILE A 615 16.02 -35.70 -11.75
C ILE A 615 16.61 -35.89 -10.34
N ASP A 616 17.19 -37.05 -10.10
CA ASP A 616 17.94 -37.41 -8.90
C ASP A 616 19.43 -37.45 -9.24
N THR A 617 20.12 -36.35 -8.93
CA THR A 617 21.53 -36.16 -9.27
C THR A 617 22.47 -37.13 -8.52
N PRO A 618 22.30 -37.37 -7.20
CA PRO A 618 23.07 -38.38 -6.48
C PRO A 618 22.94 -39.79 -7.07
N SER A 619 21.74 -40.22 -7.45
CA SER A 619 21.56 -41.56 -8.05
C SER A 619 21.75 -41.59 -9.56
N ARG A 620 21.97 -40.43 -10.20
CA ARG A 620 22.06 -40.23 -11.65
C ARG A 620 20.89 -40.86 -12.39
N THR A 621 19.69 -40.58 -11.90
CA THR A 621 18.44 -41.15 -12.42
C THR A 621 17.46 -40.03 -12.78
N ILE A 622 16.72 -40.22 -13.86
CA ILE A 622 15.64 -39.33 -14.31
C ILE A 622 14.37 -40.14 -14.46
N THR A 623 13.27 -39.68 -13.87
CA THR A 623 11.96 -40.35 -13.91
C THR A 623 10.95 -39.44 -14.60
N VAL A 624 10.23 -39.95 -15.59
CA VAL A 624 9.21 -39.22 -16.35
C VAL A 624 7.94 -40.07 -16.44
N PRO A 625 6.74 -39.54 -16.22
CA PRO A 625 5.50 -40.27 -16.46
C PRO A 625 5.38 -40.77 -17.91
N LEU A 626 4.87 -41.98 -18.10
CA LEU A 626 4.49 -42.47 -19.44
C LEU A 626 3.38 -41.58 -20.01
N ASN A 627 3.50 -41.19 -21.28
CA ASN A 627 2.48 -40.36 -21.96
C ASN A 627 1.73 -41.10 -23.08
N GLY A 628 1.99 -42.39 -23.28
CA GLY A 628 1.33 -43.23 -24.29
C GLY A 628 1.79 -43.02 -25.74
N ASN A 629 2.67 -42.05 -26.02
CA ASN A 629 3.19 -41.76 -27.37
C ASN A 629 4.71 -41.98 -27.45
N ALA A 630 5.24 -42.17 -28.66
CA ALA A 630 6.68 -42.18 -28.87
C ALA A 630 7.28 -40.80 -28.55
N ARG A 631 8.33 -40.78 -27.74
CA ARG A 631 9.00 -39.55 -27.28
C ARG A 631 10.50 -39.76 -27.29
N PHE A 632 11.23 -38.77 -27.79
CA PHE A 632 12.69 -38.77 -27.86
C PHE A 632 13.25 -37.86 -26.78
N TYR A 633 14.36 -38.24 -26.16
CA TYR A 633 14.94 -37.54 -25.02
C TYR A 633 16.39 -37.10 -25.28
N ARG A 634 16.77 -35.95 -24.72
CA ARG A 634 18.15 -35.45 -24.65
C ARG A 634 18.42 -34.87 -23.27
N LEU A 635 19.68 -34.87 -22.87
CA LEU A 635 20.13 -34.14 -21.68
C LEU A 635 20.75 -32.82 -22.10
N ARG A 636 20.35 -31.75 -21.42
CA ARG A 636 21.07 -30.49 -21.39
C ARG A 636 21.82 -30.43 -20.07
N THR A 637 23.12 -30.15 -20.11
CA THR A 637 23.92 -29.82 -18.93
C THR A 637 24.56 -28.45 -19.12
N VAL A 638 24.67 -27.67 -18.05
CA VAL A 638 25.41 -26.39 -18.03
C VAL A 638 26.84 -26.56 -17.50
N ALA A 639 27.19 -27.74 -16.98
CA ALA A 639 28.52 -28.11 -16.53
C ALA A 639 29.17 -29.16 -17.45
N ALA A 640 30.48 -29.04 -17.67
CA ALA A 640 31.26 -30.04 -18.39
C ALA A 640 31.68 -31.19 -17.44
N PRO A 641 31.81 -32.44 -17.93
CA PRO A 641 31.60 -32.91 -19.31
C PRO A 641 30.13 -33.10 -19.68
N GLY A 642 29.85 -33.20 -20.99
CA GLY A 642 28.50 -33.50 -21.49
C GLY A 642 27.99 -34.86 -20.99
N LEU A 643 26.71 -34.92 -20.62
CA LEU A 643 26.08 -36.12 -20.06
C LEU A 643 25.42 -36.98 -21.15
N ALA A 644 25.42 -38.30 -20.94
CA ALA A 644 24.77 -39.24 -21.84
C ALA A 644 23.77 -40.14 -21.11
N ILE A 645 22.58 -40.31 -21.69
CA ILE A 645 21.62 -41.33 -21.25
C ILE A 645 22.18 -42.71 -21.61
N ARG A 646 22.29 -43.59 -20.63
CA ARG A 646 22.87 -44.94 -20.80
C ARG A 646 21.84 -46.05 -20.78
N ASN A 647 20.80 -45.87 -20.00
CA ASN A 647 19.73 -46.86 -19.87
C ASN A 647 18.40 -46.13 -19.87
N VAL A 648 17.43 -46.69 -20.58
CA VAL A 648 16.03 -46.26 -20.55
C VAL A 648 15.22 -47.52 -20.26
N ARG A 649 14.40 -47.48 -19.21
CA ARG A 649 13.51 -48.58 -18.84
C ARG A 649 12.16 -48.06 -18.37
N ILE A 650 11.15 -48.91 -18.41
CA ILE A 650 9.84 -48.60 -17.84
C ILE A 650 9.76 -49.23 -16.45
N VAL A 651 9.36 -48.46 -15.44
CA VAL A 651 9.13 -48.91 -14.06
C VAL A 651 7.76 -48.40 -13.62
N GLY A 652 6.79 -49.30 -13.49
CA GLY A 652 5.40 -48.92 -13.20
C GLY A 652 4.84 -47.99 -14.27
N ALA A 653 4.32 -46.83 -13.84
CA ALA A 653 3.77 -45.81 -14.73
C ALA A 653 4.80 -44.82 -15.31
N ASN A 654 6.11 -45.08 -15.13
CA ASN A 654 7.16 -44.11 -15.47
C ASN A 654 8.22 -44.70 -16.41
N VAL A 655 8.79 -43.83 -17.25
CA VAL A 655 10.08 -44.02 -17.90
C VAL A 655 11.17 -43.60 -16.91
N VAL A 656 12.12 -44.49 -16.65
CA VAL A 656 13.29 -44.24 -15.79
C VAL A 656 14.55 -44.34 -16.64
N MET A 657 15.35 -43.27 -16.62
CA MET A 657 16.59 -43.11 -17.37
C MET A 657 17.77 -43.00 -16.42
N ASN A 658 18.86 -43.71 -16.69
CA ASN A 658 20.14 -43.47 -16.00
C ASN A 658 21.09 -42.72 -16.93
N TYR A 659 21.88 -41.82 -16.36
CA TYR A 659 22.85 -41.03 -17.10
C TYR A 659 24.23 -41.04 -16.44
N GLN A 660 25.25 -40.61 -17.19
CA GLN A 660 26.62 -40.46 -16.69
C GLN A 660 27.34 -39.30 -17.34
#